data_AF-A0A7D9DY94-F1
#
_entry.id   AF-A0A7D9DY94-F1
#
_cell.length_a   1.000
_cell.length_b   1.000
_cell.length_c   1.000
_cell.angle_alpha   90.00
_cell.angle_beta   90.00
_cell.angle_gamma   90.00
#
_symmetry.space_group_name_H-M   'P 1'
#
loop_
_entity.id
_entity.type
_entity.pdbx_description
1 polymer ?
#
loop_
_entity_poly.entity_id
_entity_poly.type
_entity_poly.pdbx_seq_one_letter_code
_entity_poly.pdbx_strand_id
1 'polypeptide(L)'
;MASSKECTKNLRPIFLKDSRGELTLNYTEEARRFRNICKSSSESTQLCLDATTVRTNAEAEVRRLGGSVSDEINVLGQYILQFGMFKGQSFKWLLENGIGYAGWLVDNMRFEPVTTAPLSINKNEFKKYLNSFAEGRSVVATKKQERLKKIETSTAMLSSRSPAAIAAQLKRRFSHATIQPNVPLKVKAVQSPVDIVPDDIPHDELLSTVARVEAAAAAQEKSIGTATKSSESSVCLIDGWKQTLPAVNHQWVSSALFKMSNKGKPSFDSAKVTQMWFYPPPPSLLPSQPPSVSRYFAQRLLVWMPRKMWQVKLHCPHPECEQHPLTSAGVYPRVRQVLDVDGYYILAAEYLECLKCGRKLISWSPAIIKQLDVGHQLQFPVLMTHKYACDVRVVRLLRQRGLGNSSTQLFCKLEEQHEEAWLIKCAQYLSDCQHFTKACARGIITLFNPENPPQRTPVPKPNWLLTSYCQDVLSRVDEVKAQITSIFGRVLKIDLTKKIVKKLAGNAAFTAAWATNVGNEFGQVLVSVLTAAEGNGLNDMAAGLVGRYEKAGVSPPELIYTDRDCCGAGGIKAMFPEWSDICVRLDIWHFMRRIASACTTESHPLYATFMGRLSQCIFEWSTEDLENLQIATSKDLGVEKDHPLVFQAISKKSLARHCRRRTRGVEKTATLLAELIHVFSGDQGKDTLGVPLLDSDKIWEIWQSQEHHIACLQDPDGVQLYTQTGTVVKGLFVTELSSNIVGVSIVDKVVNNCYHSILN
;
A
#
# COMPACT_ATOMS: atom_id res chain seq x y z
N MET A 1 38.27 -52.10 -15.01
CA MET A 1 37.67 -52.29 -16.35
C MET A 1 36.21 -51.87 -16.30
N ALA A 2 35.73 -51.14 -17.32
CA ALA A 2 34.33 -50.70 -17.54
C ALA A 2 33.68 -49.86 -16.41
N SER A 3 32.92 -48.80 -16.68
CA SER A 3 32.52 -48.16 -17.94
C SER A 3 32.46 -46.64 -17.74
N SER A 4 33.08 -45.89 -18.65
CA SER A 4 32.79 -44.47 -18.84
C SER A 4 31.37 -44.32 -19.37
N LYS A 5 30.48 -43.69 -18.60
CA LYS A 5 29.23 -43.16 -19.13
C LYS A 5 29.37 -41.66 -19.33
N GLU A 6 29.39 -41.26 -20.59
CA GLU A 6 29.20 -39.86 -20.98
C GLU A 6 27.91 -39.35 -20.33
N CYS A 7 28.02 -38.34 -19.49
CA CYS A 7 26.85 -37.63 -18.98
C CYS A 7 26.35 -36.68 -20.06
N THR A 8 25.67 -37.24 -21.06
CA THR A 8 24.76 -36.49 -21.92
C THR A 8 23.75 -35.81 -20.99
N LYS A 9 23.96 -34.51 -20.75
CA LYS A 9 23.09 -33.72 -19.87
C LYS A 9 21.71 -33.68 -20.50
N ASN A 10 20.81 -34.51 -19.98
CA ASN A 10 19.46 -34.63 -20.50
C ASN A 10 18.78 -33.25 -20.43
N LEU A 11 18.54 -32.63 -21.59
CA LEU A 11 17.95 -31.31 -21.73
C LEU A 11 16.44 -31.32 -21.47
N ARG A 12 15.83 -32.51 -21.46
CA ARG A 12 14.44 -32.72 -21.08
C ARG A 12 14.32 -32.95 -19.56
N PRO A 13 13.23 -32.50 -18.93
CA PRO A 13 13.05 -32.62 -17.49
C PRO A 13 12.88 -34.08 -17.07
N ILE A 14 13.53 -34.45 -15.96
CA ILE A 14 13.37 -35.76 -15.33
C ILE A 14 12.23 -35.68 -14.31
N PHE A 15 11.11 -36.32 -14.61
CA PHE A 15 9.95 -36.33 -13.74
C PHE A 15 10.11 -37.33 -12.59
N LEU A 16 10.16 -36.82 -11.35
CA LEU A 16 10.25 -37.64 -10.15
C LEU A 16 8.97 -38.44 -9.93
N LYS A 17 9.14 -39.75 -9.74
CA LYS A 17 8.08 -40.72 -9.46
C LYS A 17 8.29 -41.36 -8.08
N ASP A 18 7.21 -41.66 -7.37
CA ASP A 18 7.25 -42.37 -6.09
C ASP A 18 7.53 -43.88 -6.29
N SER A 19 7.58 -44.64 -5.19
CA SER A 19 7.80 -46.10 -5.23
C SER A 19 6.69 -46.91 -5.91
N ARG A 20 5.59 -46.27 -6.32
CA ARG A 20 4.50 -46.87 -7.12
C ARG A 20 4.51 -46.41 -8.57
N GLY A 21 5.50 -45.61 -8.98
CA GLY A 21 5.61 -45.06 -10.33
C GLY A 21 4.77 -43.79 -10.57
N GLU A 22 4.13 -43.24 -9.54
CA GLU A 22 3.25 -42.08 -9.64
C GLU A 22 4.01 -40.76 -9.48
N LEU A 23 3.55 -39.69 -10.15
CA LEU A 23 4.26 -38.41 -10.15
C LEU A 23 4.30 -37.76 -8.76
N THR A 24 5.51 -37.43 -8.29
CA THR A 24 5.71 -36.76 -7.01
C THR A 24 5.34 -35.28 -7.12
N LEU A 25 4.12 -34.93 -6.66
CA LEU A 25 3.59 -33.55 -6.77
C LEU A 25 4.12 -32.59 -5.68
N ASN A 26 4.78 -33.11 -4.66
CA ASN A 26 5.36 -32.32 -3.57
C ASN A 26 6.68 -31.65 -4.00
N TYR A 27 7.00 -30.51 -3.41
CA TYR A 27 8.31 -29.87 -3.61
C TYR A 27 9.44 -30.81 -3.21
N THR A 28 10.49 -30.85 -4.03
CA THR A 28 11.78 -31.45 -3.63
C THR A 28 12.41 -30.68 -2.48
N GLU A 29 13.40 -31.29 -1.84
CA GLU A 29 14.17 -30.62 -0.80
C GLU A 29 14.94 -29.40 -1.34
N GLU A 30 15.38 -29.45 -2.59
CA GLU A 30 15.98 -28.31 -3.31
C GLU A 30 14.98 -27.15 -3.47
N ALA A 31 13.75 -27.43 -3.93
CA ALA A 31 12.70 -26.41 -4.02
C ALA A 31 12.32 -25.81 -2.66
N ARG A 32 12.32 -26.60 -1.57
CA ARG A 32 12.08 -26.08 -0.22
C ARG A 32 13.21 -25.15 0.24
N ARG A 33 14.47 -25.54 0.01
CA ARG A 33 15.65 -24.72 0.32
C ARG A 33 15.64 -23.41 -0.45
N PHE A 34 15.45 -23.46 -1.77
CA PHE A 34 15.33 -22.25 -2.60
C PHE A 34 14.19 -21.33 -2.12
N ARG A 35 13.00 -21.89 -1.87
CA ARG A 35 11.86 -21.14 -1.32
C ARG A 35 12.16 -20.48 0.04
N ASN A 36 12.95 -21.11 0.89
CA ASN A 36 13.33 -20.56 2.20
C ASN A 36 14.41 -19.47 2.06
N ILE A 37 15.38 -19.65 1.14
CA ILE A 37 16.39 -18.63 0.82
C ILE A 37 15.71 -17.37 0.28
N CYS A 38 14.82 -17.49 -0.72
CA CYS A 38 14.08 -16.36 -1.29
C CYS A 38 13.05 -15.70 -0.34
N LYS A 39 12.74 -16.32 0.80
CA LYS A 39 12.00 -15.66 1.90
C LYS A 39 12.91 -14.83 2.82
N SER A 40 14.21 -15.13 2.83
CA SER A 40 15.22 -14.47 3.69
C SER A 40 15.99 -13.35 2.98
N SER A 41 16.18 -13.42 1.66
CA SER A 41 16.72 -12.30 0.87
C SER A 41 15.62 -11.30 0.50
N SER A 42 15.80 -10.03 0.87
CA SER A 42 14.89 -8.94 0.45
C SER A 42 15.24 -8.37 -0.92
N GLU A 43 15.75 -9.21 -1.84
CA GLU A 43 16.31 -8.80 -3.13
C GLU A 43 15.85 -9.68 -4.28
N SER A 44 14.99 -9.09 -5.13
CA SER A 44 14.93 -9.39 -6.56
C SER A 44 14.29 -8.18 -7.27
N THR A 45 15.02 -7.07 -7.28
CA THR A 45 14.68 -5.86 -8.06
C THR A 45 14.98 -6.05 -9.56
N GLN A 46 15.02 -7.31 -10.03
CA GLN A 46 15.33 -7.64 -11.40
C GLN A 46 14.09 -7.43 -12.27
N LEU A 47 14.15 -6.41 -13.12
CA LEU A 47 13.15 -6.11 -14.14
C LEU A 47 12.84 -7.36 -14.98
N CYS A 48 11.60 -7.48 -15.44
CA CYS A 48 11.23 -8.57 -16.35
C CYS A 48 12.00 -8.39 -17.66
N LEU A 49 12.80 -9.37 -18.04
CA LEU A 49 13.47 -9.39 -19.33
C LEU A 49 12.42 -9.45 -20.46
N ASP A 50 12.72 -8.83 -21.59
CA ASP A 50 11.90 -8.93 -22.80
C ASP A 50 11.95 -10.34 -23.41
N ALA A 51 10.98 -10.66 -24.26
CA ALA A 51 10.85 -11.99 -24.83
C ALA A 51 12.04 -12.41 -25.71
N THR A 52 12.68 -11.47 -26.40
CA THR A 52 13.85 -11.73 -27.26
C THR A 52 15.05 -12.07 -26.40
N THR A 53 15.37 -11.25 -25.39
CA THR A 53 16.47 -11.49 -24.45
C THR A 53 16.31 -12.82 -23.70
N VAL A 54 15.10 -13.17 -23.26
CA VAL A 54 14.84 -14.49 -22.63
C VAL A 54 15.15 -15.64 -23.59
N ARG A 55 14.75 -15.52 -24.86
CA ARG A 55 15.02 -16.55 -25.88
C ARG A 55 16.51 -16.66 -26.20
N THR A 56 17.19 -15.54 -26.45
CA THR A 56 18.63 -15.51 -26.76
C THR A 56 19.46 -16.14 -25.64
N ASN A 57 19.14 -15.85 -24.38
CA ASN A 57 19.81 -16.45 -23.22
C ASN A 57 19.57 -17.97 -23.15
N ALA A 58 18.33 -18.41 -23.41
CA ALA A 58 17.99 -19.83 -23.42
C ALA A 58 18.68 -20.59 -24.56
N GLU A 59 18.75 -20.02 -25.77
CA GLU A 59 19.48 -20.61 -26.90
C GLU A 59 20.99 -20.68 -26.64
N ALA A 60 21.59 -19.66 -26.02
CA ALA A 60 22.99 -19.67 -25.61
C ALA A 60 23.28 -20.80 -24.60
N GLU A 61 22.39 -20.99 -23.63
CA GLU A 61 22.49 -22.08 -22.64
C GLU A 61 22.30 -23.46 -23.29
N VAL A 62 21.38 -23.61 -24.25
CA VAL A 62 21.23 -24.86 -25.03
C VAL A 62 22.52 -25.19 -25.80
N ARG A 63 23.13 -24.21 -26.49
CA ARG A 63 24.42 -24.40 -27.18
C ARG A 63 25.53 -24.81 -26.18
N ARG A 64 25.60 -24.14 -25.02
CA ARG A 64 26.57 -24.43 -23.94
C ARG A 64 26.41 -25.84 -23.34
N LEU A 65 25.19 -26.35 -23.32
CA LEU A 65 24.86 -27.70 -22.84
C LEU A 65 24.96 -28.79 -23.92
N GLY A 66 25.39 -28.45 -25.14
CA GLY A 66 25.55 -29.39 -26.25
C GLY A 66 24.23 -29.77 -26.96
N GLY A 67 23.19 -28.96 -26.80
CA GLY A 67 21.88 -29.19 -27.42
C GLY A 67 21.68 -28.48 -28.76
N SER A 68 20.72 -28.97 -29.54
CA SER A 68 20.24 -28.27 -30.74
C SER A 68 19.25 -27.17 -30.37
N VAL A 69 19.51 -25.94 -30.84
CA VAL A 69 18.57 -24.80 -30.75
C VAL A 69 17.38 -24.93 -31.69
N SER A 70 17.41 -25.89 -32.63
CA SER A 70 16.27 -26.23 -33.49
C SER A 70 15.24 -27.12 -32.78
N ASP A 71 15.57 -27.71 -31.62
CA ASP A 71 14.59 -28.37 -30.74
C ASP A 71 14.02 -27.33 -29.76
N GLU A 72 12.84 -26.82 -30.11
CA GLU A 72 12.09 -25.83 -29.32
C GLU A 72 11.85 -26.28 -27.86
N ILE A 73 11.79 -27.59 -27.58
CA ILE A 73 11.63 -28.12 -26.21
C ILE A 73 12.92 -27.90 -25.41
N ASN A 74 14.10 -28.07 -26.02
CA ASN A 74 15.36 -27.81 -25.33
C ASN A 74 15.53 -26.31 -25.05
N VAL A 75 15.16 -25.46 -26.01
CA VAL A 75 15.16 -23.99 -25.86
C VAL A 75 14.20 -23.55 -24.76
N LEU A 76 12.93 -23.96 -24.82
CA LEU A 76 11.95 -23.66 -23.78
C LEU A 76 12.35 -24.18 -22.39
N GLY A 77 13.07 -25.31 -22.31
CA GLY A 77 13.58 -25.83 -21.04
C GLY A 77 14.54 -24.89 -20.31
N GLN A 78 15.30 -24.08 -21.05
CA GLN A 78 16.24 -23.10 -20.50
C GLN A 78 15.64 -21.69 -20.31
N TYR A 79 14.36 -21.48 -20.65
CA TYR A 79 13.69 -20.21 -20.33
C TYR A 79 13.64 -20.00 -18.82
N ILE A 80 14.06 -18.82 -18.36
CA ILE A 80 13.98 -18.43 -16.94
C ILE A 80 12.58 -17.90 -16.62
N LEU A 81 11.97 -18.45 -15.57
CA LEU A 81 10.72 -17.96 -14.98
C LEU A 81 10.87 -16.49 -14.56
N GLN A 82 10.13 -15.61 -15.21
CA GLN A 82 10.03 -14.19 -14.83
C GLN A 82 8.96 -13.94 -13.76
N PHE A 83 8.20 -14.98 -13.36
CA PHE A 83 7.02 -14.89 -12.50
C PHE A 83 6.93 -16.04 -11.48
N GLY A 84 6.05 -15.88 -10.50
CA GLY A 84 5.74 -16.90 -9.50
C GLY A 84 6.79 -17.05 -8.40
N MET A 85 6.57 -18.05 -7.54
CA MET A 85 7.39 -18.27 -6.33
C MET A 85 8.83 -18.75 -6.63
N PHE A 86 9.07 -19.26 -7.85
CA PHE A 86 10.37 -19.75 -8.32
C PHE A 86 10.94 -18.87 -9.44
N LYS A 87 10.63 -17.56 -9.42
CA LYS A 87 11.26 -16.59 -10.33
C LYS A 87 12.78 -16.71 -10.27
N GLY A 88 13.44 -16.70 -11.44
CA GLY A 88 14.89 -16.87 -11.57
C GLY A 88 15.34 -18.32 -11.83
N GLN A 89 14.46 -19.31 -11.70
CA GLN A 89 14.74 -20.70 -12.08
C GLN A 89 14.33 -21.00 -13.52
N SER A 90 14.93 -22.03 -14.14
CA SER A 90 14.53 -22.45 -15.49
C SER A 90 13.21 -23.22 -15.49
N PHE A 91 12.53 -23.25 -16.64
CA PHE A 91 11.30 -24.03 -16.82
C PHE A 91 11.55 -25.51 -16.53
N LYS A 92 12.67 -26.06 -17.04
CA LYS A 92 13.11 -27.43 -16.75
C LYS A 92 13.22 -27.67 -15.25
N TRP A 93 13.95 -26.80 -14.54
CA TRP A 93 14.15 -26.93 -13.10
C TRP A 93 12.83 -26.97 -12.32
N LEU A 94 11.84 -26.15 -12.70
CA LEU A 94 10.54 -26.14 -12.03
C LEU A 94 9.73 -27.43 -12.29
N LEU A 95 9.82 -28.01 -13.49
CA LEU A 95 9.18 -29.30 -13.79
C LEU A 95 9.83 -30.47 -13.02
N GLU A 96 11.13 -30.40 -12.73
CA GLU A 96 11.84 -31.41 -11.94
C GLU A 96 11.61 -31.26 -10.43
N ASN A 97 11.53 -30.02 -9.93
CA ASN A 97 11.52 -29.72 -8.49
C ASN A 97 10.16 -29.35 -7.90
N GLY A 98 9.15 -29.08 -8.74
CA GLY A 98 7.86 -28.51 -8.30
C GLY A 98 6.71 -28.71 -9.28
N ILE A 99 6.63 -29.85 -9.98
CA ILE A 99 5.59 -30.10 -11.01
C ILE A 99 4.15 -29.90 -10.50
N GLY A 100 3.85 -30.25 -9.24
CA GLY A 100 2.54 -30.02 -8.64
C GLY A 100 2.15 -28.54 -8.55
N TYR A 101 3.13 -27.64 -8.36
CA TYR A 101 2.95 -26.19 -8.44
C TYR A 101 2.90 -25.71 -9.90
N ALA A 102 3.71 -26.26 -10.80
CA ALA A 102 3.65 -25.95 -12.24
C ALA A 102 2.25 -26.20 -12.82
N GLY A 103 1.66 -27.37 -12.56
CA GLY A 103 0.30 -27.70 -13.01
C GLY A 103 -0.79 -26.86 -12.35
N TRP A 104 -0.63 -26.50 -11.06
CA TRP A 104 -1.53 -25.55 -10.40
C TRP A 104 -1.44 -24.16 -11.04
N LEU A 105 -0.23 -23.69 -11.35
CA LEU A 105 0.00 -22.38 -11.97
C LEU A 105 -0.65 -22.31 -13.35
N VAL A 106 -0.47 -23.35 -14.18
CA VAL A 106 -1.08 -23.43 -15.52
C VAL A 106 -2.61 -23.58 -15.48
N ASP A 107 -3.21 -24.34 -14.55
CA ASP A 107 -4.67 -24.36 -14.40
C ASP A 107 -5.22 -22.99 -13.95
N ASN A 108 -4.50 -22.21 -13.14
CA ASN A 108 -4.94 -20.86 -12.77
C ASN A 108 -4.85 -19.86 -13.94
N MET A 109 -3.79 -19.93 -14.75
CA MET A 109 -3.59 -19.06 -15.92
C MET A 109 -4.46 -19.46 -17.15
N ARG A 110 -5.37 -20.43 -17.02
CA ARG A 110 -6.17 -21.00 -18.13
C ARG A 110 -6.98 -19.98 -18.94
N PHE A 111 -7.37 -18.86 -18.33
CA PHE A 111 -8.18 -17.79 -18.94
C PHE A 111 -7.41 -16.48 -19.16
N GLU A 112 -6.10 -16.45 -18.90
CA GLU A 112 -5.31 -15.24 -19.18
C GLU A 112 -5.12 -15.06 -20.70
N PRO A 113 -5.46 -13.90 -21.28
CA PRO A 113 -5.18 -13.61 -22.69
C PRO A 113 -3.69 -13.35 -22.91
N VAL A 114 -3.17 -13.80 -24.04
CA VAL A 114 -1.78 -13.54 -24.44
C VAL A 114 -1.68 -12.11 -24.97
N THR A 115 -0.80 -11.31 -24.39
CA THR A 115 -0.55 -9.92 -24.79
C THR A 115 0.93 -9.74 -25.17
N THR A 116 1.27 -8.60 -25.76
CA THR A 116 2.66 -8.23 -26.11
C THR A 116 3.55 -7.94 -24.90
N ALA A 117 3.01 -7.91 -23.67
CA ALA A 117 3.80 -7.67 -22.48
C ALA A 117 4.77 -8.84 -22.20
N PRO A 118 6.06 -8.60 -21.92
CA PRO A 118 7.06 -9.67 -21.74
C PRO A 118 6.67 -10.78 -20.76
N LEU A 119 6.00 -10.40 -19.66
CA LEU A 119 5.50 -11.33 -18.65
C LEU A 119 4.38 -12.25 -19.18
N SER A 120 3.52 -11.75 -20.08
CA SER A 120 2.45 -12.54 -20.71
C SER A 120 3.03 -13.55 -21.69
N ILE A 121 4.06 -13.15 -22.45
CA ILE A 121 4.79 -14.04 -23.36
C ILE A 121 5.50 -15.16 -22.56
N ASN A 122 6.26 -14.82 -21.50
CA ASN A 122 6.94 -15.82 -20.67
C ASN A 122 5.96 -16.81 -20.01
N LYS A 123 4.78 -16.36 -19.57
CA LYS A 123 3.70 -17.24 -19.09
C LYS A 123 3.15 -18.17 -20.18
N ASN A 124 2.95 -17.66 -21.39
CA ASN A 124 2.46 -18.45 -22.51
C ASN A 124 3.47 -19.53 -22.94
N GLU A 125 4.75 -19.19 -23.03
CA GLU A 125 5.81 -20.14 -23.33
C GLU A 125 5.96 -21.22 -22.25
N PHE A 126 5.81 -20.86 -20.96
CA PHE A 126 5.75 -21.86 -19.88
C PHE A 126 4.55 -22.82 -20.02
N LYS A 127 3.38 -22.28 -20.41
CA LYS A 127 2.19 -23.08 -20.68
C LYS A 127 2.38 -24.03 -21.87
N LYS A 128 3.07 -23.61 -22.94
CA LYS A 128 3.44 -24.51 -24.05
C LYS A 128 4.35 -25.62 -23.55
N TYR A 129 5.46 -25.26 -22.90
CA TYR A 129 6.48 -26.20 -22.41
C TYR A 129 5.91 -27.27 -21.48
N LEU A 130 5.11 -26.90 -20.48
CA LEU A 130 4.49 -27.89 -19.57
C LEU A 130 3.56 -28.85 -20.34
N ASN A 131 2.81 -28.35 -21.32
CA ASN A 131 1.87 -29.17 -22.09
C ASN A 131 2.55 -30.03 -23.17
N SER A 132 3.84 -29.82 -23.49
CA SER A 132 4.61 -30.71 -24.36
C SER A 132 4.76 -32.12 -23.76
N PHE A 133 4.84 -32.24 -22.43
CA PHE A 133 5.05 -33.52 -21.73
C PHE A 133 3.75 -34.20 -21.32
N ALA A 134 3.71 -35.53 -21.35
CA ALA A 134 2.55 -36.31 -20.92
C ALA A 134 2.30 -36.15 -19.41
N GLU A 135 3.37 -36.10 -18.64
CA GLU A 135 3.40 -35.84 -17.21
C GLU A 135 2.84 -34.45 -16.88
N GLY A 136 3.25 -33.41 -17.63
CA GLY A 136 2.73 -32.06 -17.44
C GLY A 136 1.24 -31.95 -17.74
N ARG A 137 0.78 -32.57 -18.84
CA ARG A 137 -0.66 -32.69 -19.16
C ARG A 137 -1.42 -33.48 -18.08
N SER A 138 -0.84 -34.56 -17.58
CA SER A 138 -1.40 -35.37 -16.49
C SER A 138 -1.57 -34.54 -15.22
N VAL A 139 -0.54 -33.82 -14.76
CA VAL A 139 -0.66 -32.97 -13.56
C VAL A 139 -1.62 -31.81 -13.76
N VAL A 140 -1.70 -31.18 -14.94
CA VAL A 140 -2.74 -30.18 -15.23
C VAL A 140 -4.14 -30.82 -15.19
N ALA A 141 -4.30 -32.03 -15.72
CA ALA A 141 -5.56 -32.79 -15.62
C ALA A 141 -5.89 -33.18 -14.18
N THR A 142 -4.91 -33.60 -13.37
CA THR A 142 -5.06 -33.87 -11.93
C THR A 142 -5.43 -32.61 -11.17
N LYS A 143 -4.83 -31.44 -11.44
CA LYS A 143 -5.20 -30.17 -10.80
C LYS A 143 -6.56 -29.66 -11.26
N LYS A 144 -6.93 -29.87 -12.53
CA LYS A 144 -8.29 -29.69 -13.04
C LYS A 144 -9.27 -30.62 -12.31
N GLN A 145 -8.93 -31.90 -12.08
CA GLN A 145 -9.73 -32.88 -11.34
C GLN A 145 -9.79 -32.59 -9.84
N GLU A 146 -8.73 -32.13 -9.18
CA GLU A 146 -8.77 -31.68 -7.77
C GLU A 146 -9.65 -30.45 -7.63
N ARG A 147 -9.59 -29.52 -8.60
CA ARG A 147 -10.49 -28.36 -8.66
C ARG A 147 -11.92 -28.79 -8.94
N LEU A 148 -12.16 -29.71 -9.87
CA LEU A 148 -13.47 -30.25 -10.18
C LEU A 148 -14.03 -31.07 -9.02
N LYS A 149 -13.23 -31.90 -8.33
CA LYS A 149 -13.62 -32.61 -7.11
C LYS A 149 -13.88 -31.66 -5.95
N LYS A 150 -13.10 -30.59 -5.76
CA LYS A 150 -13.44 -29.54 -4.77
C LYS A 150 -14.73 -28.81 -5.13
N ILE A 151 -15.00 -28.62 -6.42
CA ILE A 151 -16.30 -28.13 -6.90
C ILE A 151 -17.37 -29.19 -6.60
N GLU A 152 -17.24 -30.44 -7.01
CA GLU A 152 -18.17 -31.56 -6.81
C GLU A 152 -18.44 -31.91 -5.35
N THR A 153 -17.45 -31.85 -4.45
CA THR A 153 -17.68 -32.02 -3.00
C THR A 153 -18.45 -30.82 -2.45
N SER A 154 -18.17 -29.61 -2.95
CA SER A 154 -19.01 -28.45 -2.66
C SER A 154 -20.42 -28.61 -3.29
N THR A 155 -20.52 -29.20 -4.48
CA THR A 155 -21.77 -29.39 -5.26
C THR A 155 -22.62 -30.54 -4.73
N ALA A 156 -22.05 -31.59 -4.15
CA ALA A 156 -22.75 -32.65 -3.45
C ALA A 156 -23.28 -32.18 -2.10
N MET A 157 -22.52 -31.31 -1.40
CA MET A 157 -23.04 -30.53 -0.27
C MET A 157 -24.12 -29.51 -0.70
N LEU A 158 -24.15 -29.09 -1.97
CA LEU A 158 -25.21 -28.26 -2.53
C LEU A 158 -26.39 -29.07 -3.09
N SER A 159 -26.22 -30.33 -3.50
CA SER A 159 -27.30 -31.17 -4.05
C SER A 159 -28.19 -31.80 -2.98
N SER A 160 -27.81 -31.69 -1.70
CA SER A 160 -28.71 -31.84 -0.56
C SER A 160 -29.50 -30.55 -0.25
N ARG A 161 -29.41 -29.51 -1.10
CA ARG A 161 -30.06 -28.21 -0.94
C ARG A 161 -30.71 -27.73 -2.25
N SER A 162 -31.67 -26.82 -2.13
CA SER A 162 -32.66 -26.51 -3.16
C SER A 162 -32.13 -25.71 -4.36
N PRO A 163 -32.87 -25.65 -5.49
CA PRO A 163 -32.42 -25.05 -6.75
C PRO A 163 -31.93 -23.60 -6.68
N ALA A 164 -32.36 -22.81 -5.69
CA ALA A 164 -31.87 -21.44 -5.48
C ALA A 164 -30.34 -21.36 -5.25
N ALA A 165 -29.71 -22.44 -4.76
CA ALA A 165 -28.28 -22.49 -4.54
C ALA A 165 -27.45 -22.58 -5.84
N ILE A 166 -28.07 -23.03 -6.94
CA ILE A 166 -27.44 -23.19 -8.26
C ILE A 166 -27.13 -21.80 -8.89
N ALA A 167 -28.06 -20.85 -8.75
CA ALA A 167 -27.93 -19.49 -9.29
C ALA A 167 -26.80 -18.67 -8.66
N ALA A 168 -26.49 -18.89 -7.38
CA ALA A 168 -25.45 -18.13 -6.66
C ALA A 168 -24.01 -18.45 -7.13
N GLN A 169 -23.79 -19.62 -7.74
CA GLN A 169 -22.45 -20.09 -8.11
C GLN A 169 -22.02 -19.64 -9.53
N LEU A 170 -22.98 -19.43 -10.44
CA LEU A 170 -22.76 -18.87 -11.78
C LEU A 170 -22.12 -17.46 -11.73
N LYS A 171 -22.52 -16.63 -10.76
CA LYS A 171 -21.93 -15.31 -10.48
C LYS A 171 -20.43 -15.31 -10.14
N ARG A 172 -19.79 -16.48 -9.95
CA ARG A 172 -18.41 -16.60 -9.44
C ARG A 172 -17.34 -16.95 -10.48
N ARG A 173 -17.69 -17.19 -11.75
CA ARG A 173 -16.69 -17.46 -12.84
C ARG A 173 -16.21 -16.21 -13.60
N PHE A 174 -16.96 -15.10 -13.59
CA PHE A 174 -16.69 -13.91 -14.41
C PHE A 174 -16.13 -12.71 -13.60
N SER A 175 -14.95 -12.84 -12.97
CA SER A 175 -14.32 -11.67 -12.29
C SER A 175 -12.79 -11.65 -12.23
N HIS A 176 -12.10 -12.19 -13.25
CA HIS A 176 -10.68 -11.91 -13.51
C HIS A 176 -10.47 -11.60 -15.01
N ALA A 177 -10.87 -10.39 -15.39
CA ALA A 177 -10.45 -9.66 -16.59
C ALA A 177 -10.47 -8.15 -16.27
N THR A 178 -9.87 -7.32 -17.14
CA THR A 178 -9.71 -5.85 -16.99
C THR A 178 -8.70 -5.46 -15.88
N ILE A 179 -7.41 -5.29 -16.16
CA ILE A 179 -6.72 -4.30 -17.01
C ILE A 179 -6.91 -2.86 -16.47
N GLN A 180 -5.80 -2.22 -16.10
CA GLN A 180 -5.73 -0.80 -15.76
C GLN A 180 -5.84 0.06 -17.03
N PRO A 181 -6.71 1.07 -17.08
CA PRO A 181 -6.54 2.20 -17.99
C PRO A 181 -5.60 3.22 -17.33
N ASN A 182 -4.32 3.12 -17.64
CA ASN A 182 -3.34 4.14 -17.28
C ASN A 182 -3.37 5.22 -18.39
N VAL A 183 -3.93 6.41 -18.10
CA VAL A 183 -3.76 7.59 -18.97
C VAL A 183 -3.46 8.80 -18.08
N PRO A 184 -2.29 9.46 -18.24
CA PRO A 184 -1.95 10.63 -17.44
C PRO A 184 -2.68 11.88 -17.92
N LEU A 185 -3.49 12.47 -17.05
CA LEU A 185 -4.07 13.80 -17.26
C LEU A 185 -2.98 14.87 -17.09
N LYS A 186 -2.37 15.31 -18.20
CA LYS A 186 -1.60 16.56 -18.24
C LYS A 186 -2.56 17.73 -18.01
N VAL A 187 -2.43 18.41 -16.86
CA VAL A 187 -3.04 19.72 -16.64
C VAL A 187 -1.99 20.79 -16.94
N LYS A 188 -2.22 21.61 -17.97
CA LYS A 188 -1.46 22.85 -18.15
C LYS A 188 -1.91 23.87 -17.10
N ALA A 189 -0.97 24.48 -16.41
CA ALA A 189 -1.23 25.68 -15.63
C ALA A 189 -1.59 26.85 -16.56
N VAL A 190 -2.44 27.76 -16.08
CA VAL A 190 -2.72 29.07 -16.68
C VAL A 190 -2.32 30.12 -15.64
N GLN A 191 -1.65 31.18 -16.09
CA GLN A 191 -0.92 32.14 -15.25
C GLN A 191 -1.81 33.29 -14.72
N SER A 192 -1.58 33.69 -13.45
CA SER A 192 -1.41 35.06 -12.85
C SER A 192 -2.33 36.24 -13.27
N PRO A 193 -2.56 37.32 -12.47
CA PRO A 193 -1.58 38.08 -11.62
C PRO A 193 -2.17 38.57 -10.25
N VAL A 194 -1.61 39.48 -9.41
CA VAL A 194 -0.42 40.39 -9.41
C VAL A 194 0.36 40.27 -8.07
N ASP A 195 1.67 40.49 -8.15
CA ASP A 195 2.73 40.88 -7.19
C ASP A 195 2.37 41.53 -5.83
N ILE A 196 3.16 41.20 -4.78
CA ILE A 196 4.23 42.08 -4.23
C ILE A 196 5.44 41.20 -3.86
N VAL A 197 6.65 41.62 -4.26
CA VAL A 197 7.94 40.91 -4.06
C VAL A 197 8.88 41.74 -3.16
N PRO A 198 9.78 41.11 -2.40
CA PRO A 198 11.17 41.62 -2.34
C PRO A 198 12.22 40.55 -2.68
N ASP A 199 13.00 40.85 -3.72
CA ASP A 199 14.35 40.40 -4.09
C ASP A 199 14.72 38.90 -4.06
N ASP A 200 14.51 38.25 -5.21
CA ASP A 200 15.06 36.92 -5.56
C ASP A 200 16.57 36.95 -5.86
N ILE A 201 17.29 35.90 -5.46
CA ILE A 201 18.56 35.50 -6.08
C ILE A 201 18.23 34.67 -7.35
N PRO A 202 18.83 34.94 -8.53
CA PRO A 202 18.43 34.28 -9.77
C PRO A 202 18.57 32.75 -9.75
N HIS A 203 17.45 32.05 -9.94
CA HIS A 203 17.35 30.58 -9.90
C HIS A 203 18.23 29.86 -10.94
N ASP A 204 18.63 30.55 -12.03
CA ASP A 204 19.57 30.05 -13.04
C ASP A 204 21.01 29.92 -12.52
N GLU A 205 21.44 30.74 -11.56
CA GLU A 205 22.80 30.68 -11.01
C GLU A 205 22.99 29.43 -10.13
N LEU A 206 21.92 29.02 -9.43
CA LEU A 206 21.89 27.79 -8.64
C LEU A 206 21.94 26.54 -9.53
N LEU A 207 21.15 26.50 -10.61
CA LEU A 207 21.12 25.39 -11.56
C LEU A 207 22.44 25.26 -12.35
N SER A 208 23.03 26.40 -12.77
CA SER A 208 24.38 26.47 -13.36
C SER A 208 25.44 25.92 -12.40
N THR A 209 25.34 26.23 -11.11
CA THR A 209 26.27 25.72 -10.08
C THR A 209 26.12 24.21 -9.88
N VAL A 210 24.88 23.68 -9.82
CA VAL A 210 24.63 22.23 -9.71
C VAL A 210 25.21 21.48 -10.90
N ALA A 211 24.95 21.93 -12.14
CA ALA A 211 25.50 21.30 -13.35
C ALA A 211 27.04 21.29 -13.38
N ARG A 212 27.70 22.33 -12.84
CA ARG A 212 29.17 22.37 -12.72
C ARG A 212 29.70 21.44 -11.64
N VAL A 213 28.96 21.18 -10.57
CA VAL A 213 29.30 20.20 -9.52
C VAL A 213 29.17 18.76 -10.05
N GLU A 214 28.10 18.44 -10.77
CA GLU A 214 27.90 17.12 -11.39
C GLU A 214 28.98 16.82 -12.44
N ALA A 215 29.32 17.81 -13.29
CA ALA A 215 30.39 17.66 -14.28
C ALA A 215 31.78 17.48 -13.64
N ALA A 216 32.05 18.15 -12.52
CA ALA A 216 33.31 17.98 -11.78
C ALA A 216 33.44 16.59 -11.15
N ALA A 217 32.35 16.04 -10.60
CA ALA A 217 32.32 14.69 -10.05
C ALA A 217 32.57 13.61 -11.13
N ALA A 218 31.95 13.76 -12.30
CA ALA A 218 32.11 12.82 -13.41
C ALA A 218 33.53 12.83 -14.03
N ALA A 219 34.27 13.93 -13.93
CA ALA A 219 35.61 14.05 -14.51
C ALA A 219 36.70 13.30 -13.72
N GLN A 220 36.47 12.96 -12.45
CA GLN A 220 37.49 12.40 -11.56
C GLN A 220 37.57 10.86 -11.52
N GLU A 221 36.59 10.14 -12.08
CA GLU A 221 36.59 8.66 -12.10
C GLU A 221 37.64 8.01 -13.04
N LYS A 222 38.44 8.80 -13.76
CA LYS A 222 39.45 8.30 -14.72
C LYS A 222 40.92 8.39 -14.27
N SER A 223 41.20 8.69 -13.00
CA SER A 223 42.57 8.70 -12.46
C SER A 223 42.68 7.92 -11.15
N ILE A 224 43.06 6.65 -11.24
CA ILE A 224 43.46 5.85 -10.06
C ILE A 224 44.94 6.14 -9.79
N GLY A 225 45.20 7.01 -8.81
CA GLY A 225 46.53 7.35 -8.31
C GLY A 225 46.58 7.23 -6.79
N THR A 226 47.51 6.43 -6.29
CA THR A 226 47.72 6.07 -4.87
C THR A 226 47.56 7.21 -3.87
N ALA A 227 46.65 7.04 -2.90
CA ALA A 227 46.43 7.99 -1.80
C ALA A 227 47.51 7.89 -0.70
N THR A 228 48.05 9.04 -0.30
CA THR A 228 49.05 9.17 0.79
C THR A 228 48.38 9.05 2.15
N LYS A 229 48.98 8.29 3.07
CA LYS A 229 48.48 8.14 4.46
C LYS A 229 48.63 9.45 5.25
N SER A 230 47.51 10.06 5.66
CA SER A 230 47.46 10.99 6.80
C SER A 230 47.11 10.23 8.09
N SER A 231 47.39 10.83 9.25
CA SER A 231 47.43 10.12 10.53
C SER A 231 46.06 9.68 11.07
N GLU A 232 45.84 8.36 11.16
CA GLU A 232 44.68 7.79 11.85
C GLU A 232 44.74 8.08 13.36
N SER A 233 43.91 9.00 13.85
CA SER A 233 43.55 9.04 15.27
C SER A 233 42.77 7.75 15.60
N SER A 234 43.33 6.87 16.42
CA SER A 234 42.78 5.52 16.62
C SER A 234 41.33 5.54 17.14
N VAL A 235 40.36 5.15 16.30
CA VAL A 235 38.93 5.16 16.64
C VAL A 235 38.62 4.13 17.73
N CYS A 236 38.30 4.63 18.93
CA CYS A 236 37.93 3.85 20.10
C CYS A 236 36.44 3.49 20.05
N LEU A 237 36.09 2.47 19.26
CA LEU A 237 34.75 1.90 19.20
C LEU A 237 34.78 0.38 19.28
N ILE A 238 33.73 -0.21 19.85
CA ILE A 238 33.49 -1.66 19.79
C ILE A 238 33.08 -2.09 18.38
N ASP A 239 33.45 -3.30 17.97
CA ASP A 239 33.35 -3.75 16.58
C ASP A 239 31.92 -3.73 16.02
N GLY A 240 30.93 -4.11 16.84
CA GLY A 240 29.52 -4.06 16.44
C GLY A 240 29.00 -2.64 16.22
N TRP A 241 29.57 -1.62 16.88
CA TRP A 241 29.29 -0.21 16.58
C TRP A 241 30.03 0.22 15.30
N LYS A 242 31.30 -0.15 15.12
CA LYS A 242 32.02 0.11 13.84
C LYS A 242 31.27 -0.43 12.62
N GLN A 243 30.57 -1.57 12.76
CA GLN A 243 29.77 -2.20 11.70
C GLN A 243 28.38 -1.57 11.47
N THR A 244 27.80 -0.87 12.46
CA THR A 244 26.39 -0.39 12.38
C THR A 244 26.24 1.12 12.46
N LEU A 245 27.26 1.82 12.93
CA LEU A 245 27.37 3.28 12.93
C LEU A 245 27.98 3.73 11.60
N PRO A 246 27.41 4.72 10.87
CA PRO A 246 28.03 5.26 9.67
C PRO A 246 29.40 5.89 9.94
N ALA A 247 30.36 5.74 9.02
CA ALA A 247 31.77 6.13 9.20
C ALA A 247 31.94 7.60 9.64
N VAL A 248 31.14 8.51 9.09
CA VAL A 248 31.12 9.94 9.45
C VAL A 248 30.88 10.22 10.94
N ASN A 249 30.30 9.26 11.67
CA ASN A 249 30.03 9.37 13.10
C ASN A 249 31.12 8.74 13.98
N HIS A 250 32.06 7.97 13.43
CA HIS A 250 32.95 7.11 14.21
C HIS A 250 33.83 7.90 15.18
N GLN A 251 34.47 8.97 14.70
CA GLN A 251 35.44 9.74 15.48
C GLN A 251 34.78 10.53 16.62
N TRP A 252 33.66 11.21 16.35
CA TRP A 252 32.99 12.02 17.38
C TRP A 252 32.31 11.15 18.44
N VAL A 253 31.68 10.02 18.06
CA VAL A 253 31.08 9.08 19.02
C VAL A 253 32.14 8.40 19.89
N SER A 254 33.29 8.03 19.29
CA SER A 254 34.47 7.51 20.00
C SER A 254 34.88 8.48 21.14
N SER A 255 35.09 9.76 20.82
CA SER A 255 35.46 10.77 21.81
C SER A 255 34.36 11.03 22.85
N ALA A 256 33.10 11.10 22.41
CA ALA A 256 31.96 11.45 23.26
C ALA A 256 31.58 10.36 24.26
N LEU A 257 31.67 9.07 23.91
CA LEU A 257 31.07 7.98 24.71
C LEU A 257 31.99 6.80 25.01
N PHE A 258 33.22 6.76 24.49
CA PHE A 258 34.14 5.64 24.72
C PHE A 258 35.44 6.09 25.40
N LYS A 259 36.17 5.11 25.92
CA LYS A 259 37.55 5.21 26.42
C LYS A 259 38.29 3.89 26.24
N MET A 260 39.61 3.96 26.11
CA MET A 260 40.45 2.77 26.14
C MET A 260 40.52 2.22 27.57
N SER A 261 40.24 0.93 27.73
CA SER A 261 40.46 0.23 29.00
C SER A 261 41.95 -0.03 29.22
N ASN A 262 42.33 -0.27 30.48
CA ASN A 262 43.71 -0.62 30.88
C ASN A 262 44.27 -1.87 30.17
N LYS A 263 43.41 -2.67 29.51
CA LYS A 263 43.78 -3.84 28.70
C LYS A 263 43.85 -3.56 27.20
N GLY A 264 43.94 -2.28 26.79
CA GLY A 264 44.04 -1.89 25.38
C GLY A 264 42.79 -2.19 24.54
N LYS A 265 41.62 -2.36 25.16
CA LYS A 265 40.35 -2.59 24.44
C LYS A 265 39.40 -1.38 24.56
N PRO A 266 38.71 -0.97 23.48
CA PRO A 266 37.65 0.03 23.55
C PRO A 266 36.55 -0.37 24.54
N SER A 267 36.13 0.58 25.37
CA SER A 267 35.09 0.38 26.38
C SER A 267 34.12 1.56 26.38
N PHE A 268 32.82 1.26 26.49
CA PHE A 268 31.77 2.27 26.59
C PHE A 268 31.82 2.93 27.97
N ASP A 269 31.95 4.25 28.01
CA ASP A 269 32.10 4.99 29.25
C ASP A 269 30.75 5.44 29.80
N SER A 270 30.10 4.57 30.59
CA SER A 270 28.78 4.89 31.16
C SER A 270 28.77 6.12 32.07
N ALA A 271 29.93 6.62 32.53
CA ALA A 271 30.01 7.86 33.30
C ALA A 271 29.75 9.12 32.44
N LYS A 272 29.96 9.03 31.11
CA LYS A 272 29.66 10.12 30.16
C LYS A 272 28.17 10.19 29.78
N VAL A 273 27.33 9.27 30.27
CA VAL A 273 25.89 9.21 29.97
C VAL A 273 25.12 10.12 30.93
N THR A 274 25.27 11.43 30.74
CA THR A 274 24.62 12.49 31.54
C THR A 274 23.31 12.99 30.95
N GLN A 275 23.06 12.69 29.67
CA GLN A 275 21.93 13.20 28.88
C GLN A 275 21.45 12.14 27.88
N MET A 276 20.24 12.31 27.35
CA MET A 276 19.65 11.36 26.41
C MET A 276 20.05 11.61 24.95
N TRP A 277 20.18 12.88 24.55
CA TRP A 277 20.54 13.29 23.21
C TRP A 277 21.98 13.82 23.17
N PHE A 278 22.78 13.30 22.26
CA PHE A 278 24.13 13.78 21.95
C PHE A 278 24.15 14.31 20.52
N TYR A 279 24.84 15.42 20.32
CA TYR A 279 24.93 16.10 19.03
C TYR A 279 26.38 16.05 18.54
N PRO A 280 26.61 15.87 17.23
CA PRO A 280 27.95 15.97 16.67
C PRO A 280 28.47 17.42 16.84
N PRO A 281 29.79 17.61 16.98
CA PRO A 281 30.36 18.95 17.05
C PRO A 281 30.18 19.65 15.69
N PRO A 282 29.86 20.95 15.67
CA PRO A 282 29.60 21.69 14.44
C PRO A 282 30.83 21.75 13.51
N PRO A 283 30.62 22.18 12.24
CA PRO A 283 31.68 22.68 11.37
C PRO A 283 32.61 23.65 12.10
N SER A 284 33.91 23.57 11.82
CA SER A 284 34.87 24.50 12.40
C SER A 284 34.81 25.82 11.64
N LEU A 285 34.58 26.92 12.35
CA LEU A 285 34.63 28.27 11.80
C LEU A 285 36.06 28.84 11.81
N LEU A 286 37.06 28.04 12.17
CA LEU A 286 38.46 28.46 12.26
C LEU A 286 39.15 28.35 10.89
N PRO A 287 39.66 29.46 10.30
CA PRO A 287 40.33 29.43 8.99
C PRO A 287 41.58 28.54 8.91
N SER A 288 42.11 28.10 10.06
CA SER A 288 43.27 27.20 10.16
C SER A 288 42.91 25.70 10.19
N GLN A 289 41.63 25.34 10.25
CA GLN A 289 41.19 23.95 10.29
C GLN A 289 40.46 23.56 8.99
N PRO A 290 40.97 22.58 8.22
CA PRO A 290 40.32 22.17 6.98
C PRO A 290 38.93 21.54 7.26
N PRO A 291 37.94 21.75 6.37
CA PRO A 291 36.65 21.10 6.47
C PRO A 291 36.79 19.57 6.43
N SER A 292 35.98 18.88 7.24
CA SER A 292 35.88 17.42 7.23
C SER A 292 34.42 17.01 7.11
N VAL A 293 34.14 16.05 6.22
CA VAL A 293 32.80 15.46 6.00
C VAL A 293 32.11 15.08 7.32
N SER A 294 32.89 14.58 8.29
CA SER A 294 32.40 14.20 9.62
C SER A 294 31.73 15.34 10.41
N ARG A 295 31.99 16.61 10.08
CA ARG A 295 31.41 17.78 10.77
C ARG A 295 30.09 18.27 10.18
N TYR A 296 29.81 17.96 8.92
CA TYR A 296 28.60 18.40 8.21
C TYR A 296 27.56 17.27 8.12
N PHE A 297 28.02 16.03 7.96
CA PHE A 297 27.16 14.87 7.69
C PHE A 297 27.00 13.91 8.88
N ALA A 298 27.63 14.18 10.01
CA ALA A 298 27.35 13.44 11.24
C ALA A 298 25.90 13.66 11.73
N GLN A 299 25.43 12.69 12.50
CA GLN A 299 24.05 12.55 12.92
C GLN A 299 23.96 12.63 14.44
N ARG A 300 22.88 13.20 14.99
CA ARG A 300 22.62 13.13 16.43
C ARG A 300 22.43 11.68 16.90
N LEU A 301 22.74 11.43 18.17
CA LEU A 301 22.65 10.13 18.82
C LEU A 301 21.69 10.19 20.01
N LEU A 302 20.66 9.35 19.97
CA LEU A 302 19.77 9.05 21.08
C LEU A 302 20.34 7.86 21.86
N VAL A 303 20.62 8.06 23.15
CA VAL A 303 21.09 7.01 24.06
C VAL A 303 19.95 6.65 25.01
N TRP A 304 19.48 5.40 24.97
CA TRP A 304 18.37 4.91 25.79
C TRP A 304 18.86 3.97 26.89
N MET A 305 19.27 4.54 28.03
CA MET A 305 19.82 3.79 29.18
C MET A 305 19.06 4.17 30.48
N PRO A 306 17.75 3.89 30.57
CA PRO A 306 16.89 4.38 31.66
C PRO A 306 17.39 3.96 33.05
N ARG A 307 17.96 2.75 33.20
CA ARG A 307 18.47 2.27 34.50
C ARG A 307 19.72 3.04 34.93
N LYS A 308 20.52 3.53 33.98
CA LYS A 308 21.68 4.39 34.25
C LYS A 308 21.30 5.85 34.46
N MET A 309 20.36 6.37 33.68
CA MET A 309 19.95 7.78 33.69
C MET A 309 19.09 8.13 34.91
N TRP A 310 18.16 7.26 35.28
CA TRP A 310 17.13 7.56 36.28
C TRP A 310 17.13 6.61 37.48
N GLN A 311 18.08 5.67 37.52
CA GLN A 311 18.22 4.66 38.59
C GLN A 311 16.95 3.80 38.83
N VAL A 312 16.07 3.72 37.83
CA VAL A 312 14.81 2.96 37.91
C VAL A 312 15.05 1.47 38.17
N LYS A 313 14.22 0.89 39.05
CA LYS A 313 14.21 -0.56 39.34
C LYS A 313 13.39 -1.27 38.27
N LEU A 314 14.09 -1.90 37.33
CA LEU A 314 13.49 -2.71 36.27
C LEU A 314 13.53 -4.18 36.67
N HIS A 315 12.48 -4.92 36.31
CA HIS A 315 12.26 -6.31 36.70
C HIS A 315 12.14 -7.22 35.48
N CYS A 316 12.49 -8.49 35.64
CA CYS A 316 12.43 -9.45 34.56
C CYS A 316 10.95 -9.73 34.17
N PRO A 317 10.55 -9.54 32.89
CA PRO A 317 9.16 -9.75 32.44
C PRO A 317 8.80 -11.23 32.24
N HIS A 318 9.73 -12.15 32.51
CA HIS A 318 9.53 -13.59 32.37
C HIS A 318 8.84 -14.15 33.64
N PRO A 319 7.69 -14.84 33.53
CA PRO A 319 6.95 -15.32 34.71
C PRO A 319 7.78 -16.20 35.65
N GLU A 320 8.62 -17.08 35.12
CA GLU A 320 9.53 -17.95 35.88
C GLU A 320 10.55 -17.16 36.73
N CYS A 321 10.74 -15.87 36.43
CA CYS A 321 11.65 -15.01 37.18
C CYS A 321 10.99 -14.31 38.37
N GLU A 322 9.67 -14.36 38.55
CA GLU A 322 8.96 -13.75 39.70
C GLU A 322 9.35 -12.27 39.90
N GLN A 323 9.40 -11.51 38.80
CA GLN A 323 9.85 -10.10 38.79
C GLN A 323 11.27 -9.88 39.35
N HIS A 324 12.18 -10.85 39.25
CA HIS A 324 13.56 -10.69 39.70
C HIS A 324 14.22 -9.41 39.11
N PRO A 325 14.90 -8.58 39.93
CA PRO A 325 15.50 -7.33 39.46
C PRO A 325 16.52 -7.52 38.35
N LEU A 326 16.53 -6.59 37.40
CA LEU A 326 17.49 -6.55 36.30
C LEU A 326 18.72 -5.71 36.67
N THR A 327 19.88 -6.16 36.24
CA THR A 327 21.16 -5.43 36.33
C THR A 327 21.56 -4.89 34.94
N SER A 328 22.42 -3.87 34.88
CA SER A 328 22.95 -3.38 33.59
C SER A 328 24.05 -4.32 33.10
N ALA A 329 23.93 -4.81 31.87
CA ALA A 329 24.84 -5.76 31.23
C ALA A 329 25.68 -5.14 30.09
N GLY A 330 25.94 -3.83 30.18
CA GLY A 330 26.72 -3.05 29.23
C GLY A 330 25.89 -2.44 28.11
N VAL A 331 26.57 -1.81 27.14
CA VAL A 331 25.93 -1.22 25.95
C VAL A 331 25.49 -2.31 24.98
N TYR A 332 24.33 -2.12 24.34
CA TYR A 332 23.85 -2.97 23.26
C TYR A 332 24.85 -2.86 22.07
N PRO A 333 25.35 -3.99 21.52
CA PRO A 333 26.52 -3.98 20.64
C PRO A 333 26.25 -3.49 19.21
N ARG A 334 25.04 -3.03 18.90
CA ARG A 334 24.68 -2.45 17.59
C ARG A 334 23.93 -1.15 17.81
N VAL A 335 24.10 -0.18 16.91
CA VAL A 335 23.21 0.98 16.86
C VAL A 335 22.13 0.76 15.79
N ARG A 336 21.05 1.54 15.84
CA ARG A 336 20.02 1.58 14.79
C ARG A 336 19.93 2.98 14.19
N GLN A 337 19.75 3.06 12.89
CA GLN A 337 19.26 4.29 12.26
C GLN A 337 17.75 4.42 12.48
N VAL A 338 17.32 5.60 12.91
CA VAL A 338 15.91 5.98 13.08
C VAL A 338 15.56 6.99 12.00
N LEU A 339 14.53 6.68 11.22
CA LEU A 339 13.96 7.60 10.23
C LEU A 339 13.30 8.78 10.96
N ASP A 340 13.62 9.99 10.51
CA ASP A 340 13.14 11.24 11.06
C ASP A 340 12.60 12.15 9.93
N VAL A 341 12.01 13.29 10.29
CA VAL A 341 11.49 14.25 9.31
C VAL A 341 12.62 14.82 8.44
N ASP A 342 13.72 15.24 9.07
CA ASP A 342 14.80 16.02 8.45
C ASP A 342 16.03 15.14 8.08
N GLY A 343 15.86 13.81 8.06
CA GLY A 343 16.92 12.85 7.79
C GLY A 343 16.86 11.61 8.68
N TYR A 344 18.01 11.26 9.27
CA TYR A 344 18.17 10.10 10.15
C TYR A 344 19.01 10.45 11.37
N TYR A 345 18.66 9.89 12.53
CA TYR A 345 19.51 9.88 13.72
C TYR A 345 19.85 8.46 14.17
N ILE A 346 20.79 8.34 15.09
CA ILE A 346 21.26 7.06 15.60
C ILE A 346 20.63 6.77 16.95
N LEU A 347 20.23 5.52 17.20
CA LEU A 347 19.73 5.02 18.49
C LEU A 347 20.69 3.97 19.06
N ALA A 348 21.09 4.18 20.32
CA ALA A 348 21.87 3.29 21.16
C ALA A 348 21.13 2.96 22.47
N ALA A 349 21.48 1.87 23.14
CA ALA A 349 20.83 1.45 24.40
C ALA A 349 21.74 0.60 25.29
N GLU A 350 21.27 0.32 26.51
CA GLU A 350 21.84 -0.74 27.37
C GLU A 350 21.20 -2.11 27.11
N TYR A 351 22.00 -3.15 27.27
CA TYR A 351 21.49 -4.46 27.67
C TYR A 351 21.26 -4.47 29.17
N LEU A 352 20.18 -5.12 29.57
CA LEU A 352 19.82 -5.49 30.92
C LEU A 352 19.95 -7.01 31.05
N GLU A 353 20.24 -7.53 32.23
CA GLU A 353 20.40 -8.97 32.49
C GLU A 353 19.64 -9.38 33.75
N CYS A 354 18.95 -10.52 33.67
CA CYS A 354 18.30 -11.14 34.82
C CYS A 354 19.23 -12.19 35.42
N LEU A 355 19.70 -11.98 36.65
CA LEU A 355 20.63 -12.92 37.30
C LEU A 355 19.97 -14.27 37.63
N LYS A 356 18.63 -14.34 37.74
CA LYS A 356 17.88 -15.59 37.98
C LYS A 356 17.78 -16.51 36.75
N CYS A 357 17.77 -15.96 35.52
CA CYS A 357 17.63 -16.77 34.29
C CYS A 357 18.72 -16.56 33.23
N GLY A 358 19.70 -15.68 33.48
CA GLY A 358 20.81 -15.37 32.57
C GLY A 358 20.42 -14.67 31.26
N ARG A 359 19.13 -14.37 31.04
CA ARG A 359 18.66 -13.75 29.79
C ARG A 359 18.98 -12.27 29.74
N LYS A 360 19.38 -11.80 28.55
CA LYS A 360 19.63 -10.40 28.24
C LYS A 360 18.44 -9.77 27.51
N LEU A 361 18.05 -8.58 27.96
CA LEU A 361 16.90 -7.81 27.48
C LEU A 361 17.38 -6.42 27.07
N ILE A 362 16.90 -5.88 25.96
CA ILE A 362 17.28 -4.50 25.56
C ILE A 362 16.34 -3.51 26.23
N SER A 363 16.86 -2.37 26.70
CA SER A 363 16.09 -1.36 27.46
C SER A 363 14.91 -0.73 26.70
N TRP A 364 14.92 -0.77 25.35
CA TRP A 364 13.78 -0.33 24.52
C TRP A 364 12.74 -1.42 24.24
N SER A 365 12.88 -2.62 24.82
CA SER A 365 11.88 -3.67 24.60
C SER A 365 10.54 -3.27 25.24
N PRO A 366 9.38 -3.55 24.62
CA PRO A 366 8.08 -3.09 25.12
C PRO A 366 7.77 -3.53 26.56
N ALA A 367 8.25 -4.71 26.97
CA ALA A 367 8.09 -5.24 28.32
C ALA A 367 8.96 -4.52 29.38
N ILE A 368 9.98 -3.77 28.96
CA ILE A 368 10.81 -2.91 29.82
C ILE A 368 10.26 -1.47 29.83
N ILE A 369 9.92 -0.92 28.66
CA ILE A 369 9.34 0.43 28.56
C ILE A 369 8.07 0.55 29.40
N LYS A 370 7.19 -0.46 29.36
CA LYS A 370 5.94 -0.49 30.16
C LYS A 370 6.13 -0.48 31.69
N GLN A 371 7.35 -0.66 32.20
CA GLN A 371 7.65 -0.60 33.64
C GLN A 371 8.07 0.81 34.10
N LEU A 372 8.36 1.71 33.16
CA LEU A 372 8.61 3.12 33.44
C LEU A 372 7.27 3.84 33.69
N ASP A 373 7.28 4.93 34.44
CA ASP A 373 6.13 5.83 34.50
C ASP A 373 5.86 6.51 33.13
N VAL A 374 4.66 7.05 32.97
CA VAL A 374 4.20 7.68 31.72
C VAL A 374 5.12 8.81 31.26
N GLY A 375 5.67 9.60 32.18
CA GLY A 375 6.58 10.70 31.86
C GLY A 375 7.87 10.23 31.20
N HIS A 376 8.48 9.17 31.72
CA HIS A 376 9.65 8.56 31.12
C HIS A 376 9.34 7.74 29.86
N GLN A 377 8.18 7.07 29.77
CA GLN A 377 7.75 6.40 28.52
C GLN A 377 7.62 7.38 27.35
N LEU A 378 7.04 8.56 27.58
CA LEU A 378 6.85 9.60 26.55
C LEU A 378 8.17 10.21 26.04
N GLN A 379 9.28 10.06 26.77
CA GLN A 379 10.61 10.49 26.32
C GLN A 379 11.26 9.54 25.31
N PHE A 380 10.67 8.37 25.01
CA PHE A 380 11.15 7.46 23.97
C PHE A 380 10.37 7.64 22.66
N PRO A 381 10.89 8.39 21.66
CA PRO A 381 10.13 8.75 20.46
C PRO A 381 10.15 7.67 19.37
N VAL A 382 10.64 6.45 19.64
CA VAL A 382 11.01 5.50 18.58
C VAL A 382 10.06 4.31 18.48
N LEU A 383 9.47 4.13 17.31
CA LEU A 383 8.74 2.93 16.90
C LEU A 383 9.70 1.94 16.24
N MET A 384 9.76 0.74 16.80
CA MET A 384 10.75 -0.28 16.45
C MET A 384 10.19 -1.29 15.43
N THR A 385 10.68 -1.25 14.20
CA THR A 385 10.37 -2.26 13.17
C THR A 385 11.48 -3.31 13.07
N HIS A 386 11.24 -4.38 12.31
CA HIS A 386 12.22 -5.46 12.12
C HIS A 386 13.55 -4.94 11.51
N LYS A 387 13.49 -4.21 10.39
CA LYS A 387 14.67 -3.74 9.63
C LYS A 387 15.12 -2.31 9.96
N TYR A 388 14.21 -1.44 10.38
CA TYR A 388 14.44 -0.01 10.61
C TYR A 388 13.79 0.46 11.92
N ALA A 389 14.05 1.70 12.32
CA ALA A 389 13.30 2.38 13.37
C ALA A 389 12.66 3.67 12.83
N CYS A 390 11.53 4.10 13.37
CA CYS A 390 10.79 5.29 12.92
C CYS A 390 10.55 6.24 14.10
N ASP A 391 10.79 7.53 13.91
CA ASP A 391 10.41 8.55 14.89
C ASP A 391 8.88 8.78 14.86
N VAL A 392 8.26 8.91 16.04
CA VAL A 392 6.82 9.23 16.16
C VAL A 392 6.45 10.54 15.46
N ARG A 393 7.37 11.51 15.29
CA ARG A 393 7.15 12.74 14.50
C ARG A 393 6.77 12.41 13.06
N VAL A 394 7.47 11.47 12.42
CA VAL A 394 7.16 11.02 11.05
C VAL A 394 5.79 10.35 11.00
N VAL A 395 5.50 9.47 11.96
CA VAL A 395 4.24 8.72 11.97
C VAL A 395 3.03 9.60 12.34
N ARG A 396 3.23 10.66 13.13
CA ARG A 396 2.20 11.67 13.43
C ARG A 396 1.66 12.35 12.17
N LEU A 397 2.48 12.51 11.13
CA LEU A 397 2.04 13.06 9.83
C LEU A 397 0.97 12.20 9.15
N LEU A 398 0.92 10.88 9.41
CA LEU A 398 -0.13 9.98 8.91
C LEU A 398 -1.40 9.92 9.79
N ARG A 399 -1.43 10.61 10.94
CA ARG A 399 -2.60 10.55 11.84
C ARG A 399 -3.82 11.30 11.30
N GLN A 400 -3.65 12.34 10.49
CA GLN A 400 -4.75 13.06 9.84
C GLN A 400 -5.35 12.23 8.69
N ARG A 401 -6.65 11.94 8.74
CA ARG A 401 -7.35 11.11 7.72
C ARG A 401 -8.06 11.94 6.64
N GLY A 402 -7.42 13.02 6.19
CA GLY A 402 -7.94 13.91 5.14
C GLY A 402 -7.69 13.38 3.73
N LEU A 403 -8.46 13.87 2.75
CA LEU A 403 -8.18 13.66 1.34
C LEU A 403 -6.77 14.18 1.00
N GLY A 404 -5.99 13.36 0.28
CA GLY A 404 -4.60 13.64 -0.07
C GLY A 404 -3.56 13.02 0.87
N ASN A 405 -3.85 12.86 2.17
CA ASN A 405 -2.88 12.26 3.09
C ASN A 405 -2.78 10.74 2.86
N SER A 406 -1.58 10.28 2.50
CA SER A 406 -1.29 8.89 2.17
C SER A 406 0.18 8.56 2.44
N SER A 407 0.50 7.28 2.61
CA SER A 407 1.89 6.84 2.77
C SER A 407 2.77 7.18 1.56
N THR A 408 2.19 7.28 0.36
CA THR A 408 2.88 7.75 -0.85
C THR A 408 3.16 9.25 -0.79
N GLN A 409 2.18 10.07 -0.39
CA GLN A 409 2.41 11.52 -0.24
C GLN A 409 3.45 11.81 0.85
N LEU A 410 3.39 11.11 1.99
CA LEU A 410 4.40 11.25 3.03
C LEU A 410 5.79 10.81 2.52
N PHE A 411 5.88 9.70 1.79
CA PHE A 411 7.15 9.26 1.19
C PHE A 411 7.76 10.35 0.29
N CYS A 412 6.96 10.95 -0.60
CA CYS A 412 7.43 12.04 -1.47
C CYS A 412 7.92 13.25 -0.66
N LYS A 413 7.15 13.70 0.35
CA LYS A 413 7.53 14.80 1.24
C LYS A 413 8.84 14.52 1.99
N LEU A 414 9.01 13.30 2.51
CA LEU A 414 10.24 12.93 3.22
C LEU A 414 11.44 12.83 2.28
N GLU A 415 11.28 12.30 1.06
CA GLU A 415 12.38 12.28 0.08
C GLU A 415 12.81 13.71 -0.28
N GLU A 416 11.86 14.61 -0.57
CA GLU A 416 12.09 16.03 -0.87
C GLU A 416 12.80 16.75 0.29
N GLN A 417 12.29 16.62 1.52
CA GLN A 417 12.91 17.23 2.71
C GLN A 417 14.29 16.63 3.04
N HIS A 418 14.49 15.32 2.86
CA HIS A 418 15.80 14.68 3.07
C HIS A 418 16.82 15.06 2.01
N GLU A 419 16.36 15.30 0.77
CA GLU A 419 17.18 15.77 -0.34
C GLU A 419 17.60 17.22 -0.12
N GLU A 420 16.66 18.12 0.19
CA GLU A 420 16.93 19.52 0.55
C GLU A 420 17.92 19.62 1.72
N ALA A 421 17.65 18.93 2.84
CA ALA A 421 18.52 18.94 4.02
C ALA A 421 19.92 18.34 3.77
N TRP A 422 20.06 17.45 2.78
CA TRP A 422 21.36 16.92 2.34
C TRP A 422 22.08 17.88 1.39
N LEU A 423 21.37 18.48 0.43
CA LEU A 423 21.90 19.47 -0.51
C LEU A 423 22.42 20.71 0.20
N ILE A 424 21.73 21.22 1.23
CA ILE A 424 22.20 22.33 2.06
C ILE A 424 23.55 22.00 2.71
N LYS A 425 23.71 20.79 3.26
CA LYS A 425 24.99 20.33 3.86
C LYS A 425 26.09 20.17 2.82
N CYS A 426 25.76 19.67 1.63
CA CYS A 426 26.68 19.60 0.50
C CYS A 426 27.14 21.00 0.05
N ALA A 427 26.22 21.96 -0.09
CA ALA A 427 26.54 23.33 -0.48
C ALA A 427 27.47 24.01 0.54
N GLN A 428 27.18 23.87 1.84
CA GLN A 428 28.02 24.38 2.93
C GLN A 428 29.42 23.75 2.89
N TYR A 429 29.50 22.41 2.92
CA TYR A 429 30.78 21.70 2.91
C TYR A 429 31.62 22.00 1.65
N LEU A 430 31.01 22.04 0.46
CA LEU A 430 31.72 22.31 -0.78
C LEU A 430 32.18 23.77 -0.88
N SER A 431 31.39 24.73 -0.36
CA SER A 431 31.81 26.14 -0.27
C SER A 431 33.02 26.31 0.64
N ASP A 432 32.96 25.71 1.83
CA ASP A 432 34.07 25.75 2.79
C ASP A 432 35.32 25.06 2.21
N CYS A 433 35.17 23.90 1.57
CA CYS A 433 36.26 23.24 0.85
C CYS A 433 36.84 24.13 -0.26
N GLN A 434 36.02 24.89 -0.99
CA GLN A 434 36.48 25.76 -2.07
C GLN A 434 37.42 26.87 -1.55
N HIS A 435 37.20 27.40 -0.34
CA HIS A 435 38.12 28.36 0.28
C HIS A 435 39.51 27.75 0.52
N PHE A 436 39.57 26.53 1.04
CA PHE A 436 40.84 25.82 1.27
C PHE A 436 41.51 25.39 -0.03
N THR A 437 40.76 24.89 -1.03
CA THR A 437 41.31 24.58 -2.36
C THR A 437 41.90 25.82 -3.04
N LYS A 438 41.24 26.98 -2.94
CA LYS A 438 41.78 28.27 -3.42
C LYS A 438 43.03 28.72 -2.66
N ALA A 439 43.08 28.53 -1.34
CA ALA A 439 44.26 28.84 -0.53
C ALA A 439 45.45 27.92 -0.86
N CYS A 440 45.20 26.62 -1.06
CA CYS A 440 46.19 25.62 -1.49
C CYS A 440 46.74 25.96 -2.88
N ALA A 441 45.89 26.30 -3.85
CA ALA A 441 46.30 26.72 -5.19
C ALA A 441 47.14 28.01 -5.20
N ARG A 442 47.02 28.85 -4.16
CA ARG A 442 47.84 30.05 -3.95
C ARG A 442 49.11 29.79 -3.12
N GLY A 443 49.37 28.54 -2.72
CA GLY A 443 50.53 28.17 -1.88
C GLY A 443 50.44 28.65 -0.42
N ILE A 444 49.27 29.06 0.06
CA ILE A 444 49.07 29.58 1.42
C ILE A 444 49.00 28.44 2.45
N ILE A 445 48.52 27.26 2.03
CA ILE A 445 48.43 26.05 2.86
C ILE A 445 49.00 24.84 2.13
N THR A 446 49.32 23.79 2.89
CA THR A 446 49.72 22.47 2.38
C THR A 446 48.61 21.82 1.55
N LEU A 447 48.98 20.82 0.74
CA LEU A 447 48.07 20.06 -0.13
C LEU A 447 46.75 19.69 0.56
N PHE A 448 45.64 20.26 0.08
CA PHE A 448 44.29 19.98 0.54
C PHE A 448 43.50 19.26 -0.56
N ASN A 449 43.11 18.01 -0.28
CA ASN A 449 42.26 17.20 -1.14
C ASN A 449 40.91 17.00 -0.41
N PRO A 450 39.81 17.64 -0.86
CA PRO A 450 38.51 17.46 -0.22
C PRO A 450 37.97 16.04 -0.45
N GLU A 451 37.41 15.43 0.60
CA GLU A 451 36.68 14.18 0.48
C GLU A 451 35.32 14.41 -0.21
N ASN A 452 34.81 13.42 -0.95
CA ASN A 452 33.48 13.51 -1.56
C ASN A 452 32.36 13.46 -0.49
N PRO A 453 31.27 14.24 -0.64
CA PRO A 453 30.10 14.12 0.21
C PRO A 453 29.53 12.68 0.23
N PRO A 454 29.04 12.19 1.37
CA PRO A 454 28.50 10.84 1.48
C PRO A 454 27.13 10.77 0.81
N GLN A 455 26.85 9.66 0.12
CA GLN A 455 25.55 9.44 -0.52
C GLN A 455 24.39 9.54 0.48
N ARG A 456 23.30 10.21 0.07
CA ARG A 456 22.06 10.32 0.87
C ARG A 456 21.52 8.92 1.19
N THR A 457 21.14 8.71 2.45
CA THR A 457 20.42 7.48 2.85
C THR A 457 18.97 7.57 2.33
N PRO A 458 18.47 6.60 1.54
CA PRO A 458 17.14 6.68 0.93
C PRO A 458 16.02 6.42 1.94
N VAL A 459 14.90 7.14 1.83
CA VAL A 459 13.72 6.95 2.69
C VAL A 459 13.07 5.57 2.41
N PRO A 460 12.54 4.86 3.44
CA PRO A 460 11.89 3.58 3.24
C PRO A 460 10.59 3.72 2.43
N LYS A 461 10.29 2.73 1.60
CA LYS A 461 9.14 2.76 0.68
C LYS A 461 7.79 2.92 1.41
N PRO A 462 6.74 3.46 0.76
CA PRO A 462 5.42 3.74 1.36
C PRO A 462 4.81 2.60 2.20
N ASN A 463 4.99 1.34 1.78
CA ASN A 463 4.49 0.18 2.52
C ASN A 463 5.11 0.06 3.93
N TRP A 464 6.39 0.42 4.10
CA TRP A 464 7.05 0.41 5.41
C TRP A 464 6.62 1.58 6.29
N LEU A 465 6.35 2.76 5.71
CA LEU A 465 5.76 3.89 6.45
C LEU A 465 4.37 3.50 6.98
N LEU A 466 3.58 2.79 6.16
CA LEU A 466 2.31 2.23 6.58
C LEU A 466 2.48 1.17 7.69
N THR A 467 3.53 0.34 7.66
CA THR A 467 3.86 -0.59 8.76
C THR A 467 4.11 0.15 10.07
N SER A 468 4.91 1.22 10.03
CA SER A 468 5.20 2.06 11.19
C SER A 468 3.94 2.73 11.73
N TYR A 469 3.04 3.18 10.84
CA TYR A 469 1.73 3.71 11.23
C TYR A 469 0.81 2.66 11.85
N CYS A 470 0.77 1.44 11.31
CA CYS A 470 -0.01 0.36 11.92
C CYS A 470 0.50 0.01 13.33
N GLN A 471 1.81 0.06 13.57
CA GLN A 471 2.38 -0.10 14.92
C GLN A 471 2.00 1.06 15.87
N ASP A 472 1.99 2.31 15.41
CA ASP A 472 1.47 3.46 16.18
C ASP A 472 -0.02 3.29 16.51
N VAL A 473 -0.86 2.91 15.54
CA VAL A 473 -2.29 2.66 15.77
C VAL A 473 -2.51 1.54 16.80
N LEU A 474 -1.68 0.49 16.81
CA LEU A 474 -1.76 -0.60 17.79
C LEU A 474 -1.31 -0.19 19.19
N SER A 475 -0.32 0.71 19.34
CA SER A 475 0.14 1.15 20.67
C SER A 475 -0.86 2.05 21.40
N ARG A 476 -1.71 2.76 20.64
CA ARG A 476 -2.82 3.62 21.12
C ARG A 476 -4.19 3.10 20.66
N VAL A 477 -4.34 1.78 20.60
CA VAL A 477 -5.58 1.15 20.12
C VAL A 477 -6.80 1.54 20.95
N ASP A 478 -6.65 1.74 22.26
CA ASP A 478 -7.77 2.10 23.14
C ASP A 478 -8.15 3.58 23.01
N GLU A 479 -7.20 4.49 22.77
CA GLU A 479 -7.49 5.87 22.35
C GLU A 479 -8.23 5.90 21.01
N VAL A 480 -7.82 5.07 20.05
CA VAL A 480 -8.45 4.97 18.72
C VAL A 480 -9.87 4.39 18.83
N LYS A 481 -10.08 3.38 19.68
CA LYS A 481 -11.42 2.87 20.01
C LYS A 481 -12.28 3.98 20.63
N ALA A 482 -11.76 4.68 21.63
CA ALA A 482 -12.46 5.79 22.30
C ALA A 482 -12.91 6.86 21.29
N GLN A 483 -12.00 7.29 20.40
CA GLN A 483 -12.28 8.23 19.31
C GLN A 483 -13.33 7.71 18.32
N ILE A 484 -13.33 6.41 17.99
CA ILE A 484 -14.37 5.80 17.15
C ILE A 484 -15.72 5.76 17.90
N THR A 485 -15.70 5.48 19.21
CA THR A 485 -16.90 5.45 20.05
C THR A 485 -17.48 6.83 20.39
N SER A 486 -16.81 7.93 20.03
CA SER A 486 -17.35 9.30 20.12
C SER A 486 -17.86 9.87 18.78
N ILE A 487 -17.81 9.12 17.68
CA ILE A 487 -18.26 9.57 16.34
C ILE A 487 -19.69 9.11 16.04
N PHE A 488 -20.61 10.04 15.82
CA PHE A 488 -22.02 9.76 15.49
C PHE A 488 -22.36 10.27 14.08
N GLY A 489 -23.59 10.06 13.61
CA GLY A 489 -24.07 10.54 12.32
C GLY A 489 -25.60 10.50 12.23
N ARG A 490 -26.16 11.42 11.44
CA ARG A 490 -27.59 11.46 11.07
C ARG A 490 -27.92 10.47 9.95
N VAL A 491 -26.98 10.22 9.04
CA VAL A 491 -27.14 9.32 7.91
C VAL A 491 -26.07 8.25 7.97
N LEU A 492 -26.48 7.02 8.23
CA LEU A 492 -25.58 5.88 8.25
C LEU A 492 -25.58 5.14 6.91
N LYS A 493 -24.48 4.45 6.62
CA LYS A 493 -24.39 3.50 5.51
C LYS A 493 -23.73 2.21 5.98
N ILE A 494 -24.33 1.08 5.64
CA ILE A 494 -23.87 -0.28 5.94
C ILE A 494 -23.34 -0.91 4.65
N ASP A 495 -22.03 -1.16 4.60
CA ASP A 495 -21.31 -1.73 3.46
C ASP A 495 -20.74 -3.12 3.81
N LEU A 496 -21.06 -4.14 3.00
CA LEU A 496 -20.64 -5.52 3.24
C LEU A 496 -19.56 -5.97 2.25
N THR A 497 -18.33 -6.18 2.74
CA THR A 497 -17.18 -6.51 1.88
C THR A 497 -16.51 -7.85 2.21
N LYS A 498 -16.20 -8.61 1.16
CA LYS A 498 -15.31 -9.79 1.23
C LYS A 498 -13.83 -9.43 1.01
N LYS A 499 -13.52 -8.19 0.62
CA LYS A 499 -12.15 -7.79 0.21
C LYS A 499 -11.16 -7.87 1.39
N ILE A 500 -11.57 -7.39 2.58
CA ILE A 500 -10.75 -7.40 3.79
C ILE A 500 -10.53 -8.84 4.29
N VAL A 501 -11.62 -9.61 4.37
CA VAL A 501 -11.61 -11.01 4.85
C VAL A 501 -10.64 -11.90 4.07
N LYS A 502 -10.56 -11.73 2.75
CA LYS A 502 -9.60 -12.46 1.88
C LYS A 502 -8.12 -12.15 2.19
N LYS A 503 -7.83 -11.08 2.94
CA LYS A 503 -6.47 -10.70 3.37
C LYS A 503 -6.12 -11.21 4.78
N LEU A 504 -7.06 -11.82 5.51
CA LEU A 504 -6.79 -12.38 6.84
C LEU A 504 -5.76 -13.51 6.75
N ALA A 505 -4.78 -13.49 7.66
CA ALA A 505 -3.63 -14.38 7.67
C ALA A 505 -3.42 -15.00 9.06
N GLY A 506 -2.51 -15.98 9.16
CA GLY A 506 -2.24 -16.70 10.41
C GLY A 506 -3.50 -17.37 10.97
N ASN A 507 -3.67 -17.30 12.30
CA ASN A 507 -4.80 -17.89 13.02
C ASN A 507 -6.16 -17.25 12.69
N ALA A 508 -6.18 -16.08 12.03
CA ALA A 508 -7.39 -15.41 11.56
C ALA A 508 -7.76 -15.76 10.11
N ALA A 509 -6.93 -16.52 9.39
CA ALA A 509 -7.25 -16.96 8.04
C ALA A 509 -8.52 -17.82 8.03
N PHE A 510 -9.47 -17.50 7.16
CA PHE A 510 -10.75 -18.21 6.99
C PHE A 510 -11.72 -18.20 8.19
N THR A 511 -11.46 -17.42 9.26
CA THR A 511 -12.38 -17.34 10.42
C THR A 511 -13.61 -16.48 10.17
N ALA A 512 -13.55 -15.59 9.17
CA ALA A 512 -14.66 -14.77 8.71
C ALA A 512 -14.97 -15.03 7.23
N ALA A 513 -16.18 -14.66 6.80
CA ALA A 513 -16.62 -14.66 5.41
C ALA A 513 -16.93 -13.24 4.89
N TRP A 514 -17.36 -12.33 5.77
CA TRP A 514 -17.67 -10.94 5.46
C TRP A 514 -17.09 -9.97 6.51
N ALA A 515 -16.87 -8.73 6.07
CA ALA A 515 -16.63 -7.58 6.94
C ALA A 515 -17.75 -6.57 6.69
N THR A 516 -18.56 -6.29 7.69
CA THR A 516 -19.63 -5.28 7.65
C THR A 516 -19.13 -4.01 8.30
N ASN A 517 -19.23 -2.89 7.58
CA ASN A 517 -18.77 -1.58 8.06
C ASN A 517 -19.98 -0.64 8.12
N VAL A 518 -20.15 0.05 9.25
CA VAL A 518 -21.12 1.13 9.39
C VAL A 518 -20.35 2.44 9.48
N GLY A 519 -20.71 3.40 8.63
CA GLY A 519 -20.12 4.74 8.63
C GLY A 519 -21.18 5.84 8.48
N ASN A 520 -20.81 7.07 8.82
CA ASN A 520 -21.69 8.24 8.77
C ASN A 520 -21.54 9.05 7.47
N GLU A 521 -22.32 10.13 7.37
CA GLU A 521 -22.33 11.09 6.28
C GLU A 521 -20.96 11.72 5.96
N PHE A 522 -20.10 11.86 6.97
CA PHE A 522 -18.75 12.40 6.81
C PHE A 522 -17.75 11.35 6.27
N GLY A 523 -18.17 10.09 6.15
CA GLY A 523 -17.32 8.96 5.75
C GLY A 523 -16.42 8.44 6.87
N GLN A 524 -16.76 8.74 8.13
CA GLN A 524 -16.10 8.19 9.31
C GLN A 524 -16.74 6.84 9.66
N VAL A 525 -15.95 5.87 10.13
CA VAL A 525 -16.44 4.54 10.51
C VAL A 525 -16.86 4.55 11.98
N LEU A 526 -18.08 4.08 12.25
CA LEU A 526 -18.66 3.93 13.60
C LEU A 526 -18.36 2.55 14.18
N VAL A 527 -18.44 1.51 13.35
CA VAL A 527 -18.11 0.11 13.72
C VAL A 527 -17.75 -0.71 12.48
N SER A 528 -16.84 -1.66 12.66
CA SER A 528 -16.53 -2.71 11.70
C SER A 528 -16.61 -4.07 12.39
N VAL A 529 -17.41 -4.99 11.89
CA VAL A 529 -17.53 -6.36 12.41
C VAL A 529 -17.13 -7.39 11.36
N LEU A 530 -16.47 -8.46 11.80
CA LEU A 530 -16.13 -9.62 10.97
C LEU A 530 -17.11 -10.75 11.29
N THR A 531 -17.82 -11.27 10.28
CA THR A 531 -18.86 -12.28 10.48
C THR A 531 -18.51 -13.58 9.74
N ALA A 532 -18.76 -14.73 10.38
CA ALA A 532 -18.51 -16.05 9.81
C ALA A 532 -19.46 -16.40 8.65
N ALA A 533 -20.64 -15.77 8.61
CA ALA A 533 -21.64 -15.89 7.55
C ALA A 533 -22.26 -14.53 7.24
N GLU A 534 -23.02 -14.45 6.14
CA GLU A 534 -23.83 -13.27 5.81
C GLU A 534 -24.90 -13.05 6.90
N GLY A 535 -25.09 -11.81 7.36
CA GLY A 535 -26.11 -11.44 8.37
C GLY A 535 -25.85 -11.91 9.82
N ASN A 536 -25.06 -12.97 10.01
CA ASN A 536 -24.86 -13.59 11.33
C ASN A 536 -24.09 -12.67 12.30
N GLY A 537 -24.62 -12.46 13.51
CA GLY A 537 -24.05 -11.59 14.55
C GLY A 537 -24.26 -10.09 14.34
N LEU A 538 -25.04 -9.66 13.33
CA LEU A 538 -25.29 -8.23 13.10
C LEU A 538 -26.29 -7.61 14.09
N ASN A 539 -27.12 -8.40 14.78
CA ASN A 539 -28.04 -7.90 15.81
C ASN A 539 -27.27 -7.34 17.02
N ASP A 540 -26.20 -7.99 17.46
CA ASP A 540 -25.35 -7.51 18.57
C ASP A 540 -24.65 -6.19 18.20
N MET A 541 -24.23 -6.06 16.94
CA MET A 541 -23.70 -4.81 16.38
C MET A 541 -24.77 -3.71 16.36
N ALA A 542 -26.00 -4.03 15.96
CA ALA A 542 -27.10 -3.08 15.90
C ALA A 542 -27.51 -2.60 17.30
N ALA A 543 -27.77 -3.51 18.24
CA ALA A 543 -28.04 -3.20 19.65
C ALA A 543 -26.89 -2.40 20.30
N GLY A 544 -25.63 -2.74 19.97
CA GLY A 544 -24.45 -1.99 20.40
C GLY A 544 -24.38 -0.57 19.85
N LEU A 545 -24.91 -0.31 18.64
CA LEU A 545 -25.05 1.04 18.08
C LEU A 545 -26.22 1.79 18.74
N VAL A 546 -27.40 1.17 18.88
CA VAL A 546 -28.58 1.76 19.55
C VAL A 546 -28.23 2.25 20.95
N GLY A 547 -27.75 1.34 21.82
CA GLY A 547 -27.38 1.67 23.19
C GLY A 547 -26.19 2.62 23.31
N ARG A 548 -25.43 2.84 22.22
CA ARG A 548 -24.35 3.83 22.17
C ARG A 548 -24.87 5.23 21.85
N TYR A 549 -25.88 5.37 20.98
CA TYR A 549 -26.57 6.64 20.74
C TYR A 549 -27.35 7.07 22.00
N GLU A 550 -28.11 6.14 22.57
CA GLU A 550 -28.89 6.34 23.80
C GLU A 550 -28.01 6.82 24.97
N LYS A 551 -26.94 6.10 25.32
CA LYS A 551 -26.02 6.48 26.41
C LYS A 551 -25.32 7.81 26.21
N ALA A 552 -25.19 8.27 24.97
CA ALA A 552 -24.59 9.56 24.64
C ALA A 552 -25.61 10.72 24.60
N GLY A 553 -26.90 10.44 24.74
CA GLY A 553 -27.97 11.43 24.56
C GLY A 553 -28.07 11.96 23.13
N VAL A 554 -27.58 11.19 22.14
CA VAL A 554 -27.57 11.58 20.72
C VAL A 554 -28.81 11.02 20.03
N SER A 555 -29.53 11.88 19.33
CA SER A 555 -30.72 11.51 18.55
C SER A 555 -30.44 10.34 17.60
N PRO A 556 -31.35 9.36 17.47
CA PRO A 556 -31.25 8.30 16.48
C PRO A 556 -30.97 8.83 15.06
N PRO A 557 -30.23 8.06 14.23
CA PRO A 557 -30.05 8.42 12.83
C PRO A 557 -31.38 8.43 12.08
N GLU A 558 -31.54 9.39 11.17
CA GLU A 558 -32.75 9.57 10.35
C GLU A 558 -32.81 8.55 9.21
N LEU A 559 -31.65 8.10 8.71
CA LEU A 559 -31.53 7.32 7.48
C LEU A 559 -30.39 6.30 7.53
N ILE A 560 -30.66 5.08 7.02
CA ILE A 560 -29.65 4.05 6.74
C ILE A 560 -29.67 3.69 5.26
N TYR A 561 -28.52 3.83 4.58
CA TYR A 561 -28.24 3.18 3.31
C TYR A 561 -27.70 1.77 3.51
N THR A 562 -28.23 0.80 2.77
CA THR A 562 -27.78 -0.59 2.79
C THR A 562 -27.62 -1.13 1.37
N ASP A 563 -26.67 -2.03 1.16
CA ASP A 563 -26.46 -2.68 -0.13
C ASP A 563 -27.65 -3.57 -0.54
N ARG A 564 -28.42 -4.09 0.43
CA ARG A 564 -29.49 -5.09 0.26
C ARG A 564 -30.47 -5.07 1.44
N ASP A 565 -31.50 -5.93 1.40
CA ASP A 565 -32.42 -6.15 2.53
C ASP A 565 -33.06 -4.83 3.02
N CYS A 566 -33.29 -3.91 2.09
CA CYS A 566 -33.77 -2.55 2.33
C CYS A 566 -35.28 -2.47 2.65
N CYS A 567 -36.04 -3.53 2.36
CA CYS A 567 -37.48 -3.63 2.57
C CYS A 567 -37.89 -5.07 2.90
N GLY A 568 -39.12 -5.26 3.38
CA GLY A 568 -39.66 -6.54 3.82
C GLY A 568 -39.50 -6.79 5.33
N ALA A 569 -40.25 -7.76 5.85
CA ALA A 569 -40.38 -8.00 7.30
C ALA A 569 -39.08 -8.43 8.01
N GLY A 570 -38.11 -8.97 7.26
CA GLY A 570 -36.77 -9.31 7.76
C GLY A 570 -35.65 -8.37 7.28
N GLY A 571 -36.00 -7.18 6.77
CA GLY A 571 -35.02 -6.21 6.28
C GLY A 571 -34.23 -5.53 7.41
N ILE A 572 -33.25 -4.68 7.04
CA ILE A 572 -32.37 -3.97 7.98
C ILE A 572 -33.14 -3.22 9.09
N LYS A 573 -34.35 -2.71 8.81
CA LYS A 573 -35.18 -2.05 9.82
C LYS A 573 -35.52 -2.96 11.02
N ALA A 574 -35.68 -4.26 10.82
CA ALA A 574 -35.94 -5.22 11.89
C ALA A 574 -34.75 -5.43 12.84
N MET A 575 -33.53 -5.02 12.43
CA MET A 575 -32.34 -5.06 13.29
C MET A 575 -32.24 -3.88 14.25
N PHE A 576 -33.03 -2.81 14.04
CA PHE A 576 -33.02 -1.59 14.84
C PHE A 576 -34.44 -1.26 15.36
N PRO A 577 -35.06 -2.15 16.16
CA PRO A 577 -36.45 -1.99 16.59
C PRO A 577 -36.70 -0.74 17.45
N GLU A 578 -35.68 -0.26 18.18
CA GLU A 578 -35.74 0.96 18.98
C GLU A 578 -35.69 2.25 18.13
N TRP A 579 -35.30 2.14 16.86
CA TRP A 579 -35.28 3.25 15.91
C TRP A 579 -36.51 3.17 14.99
N SER A 580 -37.72 3.24 15.58
CA SER A 580 -39.01 3.06 14.88
C SER A 580 -39.16 3.93 13.64
N ASP A 581 -38.67 5.15 13.70
CA ASP A 581 -38.89 6.18 12.68
C ASP A 581 -37.81 6.16 11.59
N ILE A 582 -36.82 5.27 11.71
CA ILE A 582 -35.69 5.25 10.80
C ILE A 582 -36.10 4.90 9.38
N CYS A 583 -35.60 5.71 8.47
CA CYS A 583 -35.71 5.49 7.05
C CYS A 583 -34.63 4.50 6.58
N VAL A 584 -35.00 3.49 5.81
CA VAL A 584 -34.04 2.60 5.14
C VAL A 584 -34.11 2.84 3.63
N ARG A 585 -32.95 2.96 3.00
CA ARG A 585 -32.80 3.13 1.55
C ARG A 585 -31.73 2.19 1.00
N LEU A 586 -31.89 1.86 -0.28
CA LEU A 586 -31.00 0.99 -1.02
C LEU A 586 -29.84 1.79 -1.61
N ASP A 587 -28.62 1.29 -1.48
CA ASP A 587 -27.46 1.91 -2.10
C ASP A 587 -27.60 1.88 -3.64
N ILE A 588 -27.71 3.08 -4.22
CA ILE A 588 -28.01 3.26 -5.64
C ILE A 588 -26.87 2.73 -6.52
N TRP A 589 -25.62 2.81 -6.06
CA TRP A 589 -24.47 2.27 -6.80
C TRP A 589 -24.49 0.74 -6.83
N HIS A 590 -24.80 0.09 -5.71
CA HIS A 590 -24.98 -1.36 -5.65
C HIS A 590 -26.22 -1.85 -6.42
N PHE A 591 -27.31 -1.06 -6.47
CA PHE A 591 -28.42 -1.31 -7.38
C PHE A 591 -28.01 -1.24 -8.86
N MET A 592 -27.33 -0.16 -9.27
CA MET A 592 -26.80 -0.03 -10.63
C MET A 592 -25.87 -1.19 -11.00
N ARG A 593 -25.00 -1.61 -10.07
CA ARG A 593 -24.11 -2.78 -10.25
C ARG A 593 -24.83 -4.12 -10.29
N ARG A 594 -26.02 -4.25 -9.67
CA ARG A 594 -26.86 -5.45 -9.85
C ARG A 594 -27.40 -5.53 -11.26
N ILE A 595 -27.96 -4.45 -11.80
CA ILE A 595 -28.42 -4.39 -13.20
C ILE A 595 -27.24 -4.64 -14.15
N ALA A 596 -26.13 -3.92 -13.99
CA ALA A 596 -24.93 -4.09 -14.79
C ALA A 596 -24.25 -5.47 -14.64
N SER A 597 -24.62 -6.28 -13.65
CA SER A 597 -24.15 -7.67 -13.56
C SER A 597 -24.73 -8.57 -14.65
N ALA A 598 -25.79 -8.13 -15.35
CA ALA A 598 -26.29 -8.74 -16.58
C ALA A 598 -25.38 -8.51 -17.80
N CYS A 599 -24.47 -7.53 -17.75
CA CYS A 599 -23.55 -7.29 -18.86
C CYS A 599 -22.64 -8.51 -19.08
N THR A 600 -22.32 -8.80 -20.35
CA THR A 600 -21.43 -9.89 -20.76
C THR A 600 -19.99 -9.66 -20.28
N THR A 601 -19.53 -8.40 -20.28
CA THR A 601 -18.25 -7.99 -19.70
C THR A 601 -18.22 -6.49 -19.35
N GLU A 602 -17.53 -6.12 -18.26
CA GLU A 602 -17.26 -4.71 -17.91
C GLU A 602 -16.31 -4.03 -18.93
N SER A 603 -15.61 -4.80 -19.78
CA SER A 603 -14.76 -4.28 -20.88
C SER A 603 -15.54 -3.94 -22.16
N HIS A 604 -16.86 -4.15 -22.21
CA HIS A 604 -17.64 -3.96 -23.43
C HIS A 604 -17.66 -2.48 -23.84
N PRO A 605 -17.49 -2.11 -25.13
CA PRO A 605 -17.43 -0.71 -25.55
C PRO A 605 -18.62 0.13 -25.09
N LEU A 606 -19.81 -0.46 -25.07
CA LEU A 606 -21.05 0.20 -24.63
C LEU A 606 -21.24 0.24 -23.10
N TYR A 607 -20.41 -0.43 -22.29
CA TYR A 607 -20.60 -0.54 -20.83
C TYR A 607 -20.61 0.83 -20.14
N ALA A 608 -19.67 1.71 -20.50
CA ALA A 608 -19.60 3.07 -19.94
C ALA A 608 -20.83 3.92 -20.33
N THR A 609 -21.30 3.78 -21.58
CA THR A 609 -22.51 4.46 -22.09
C THR A 609 -23.77 3.97 -21.37
N PHE A 610 -23.89 2.66 -21.18
CA PHE A 610 -24.98 2.03 -20.43
C PHE A 610 -25.00 2.49 -18.98
N MET A 611 -23.88 2.41 -18.26
CA MET A 611 -23.79 2.91 -16.88
C MET A 611 -24.09 4.41 -16.76
N GLY A 612 -23.68 5.21 -17.76
CA GLY A 612 -24.02 6.63 -17.84
C GLY A 612 -25.53 6.87 -17.97
N ARG A 613 -26.19 6.18 -18.92
CA ARG A 613 -27.65 6.27 -19.12
C ARG A 613 -28.44 5.71 -17.93
N LEU A 614 -28.01 4.59 -17.34
CA LEU A 614 -28.60 3.99 -16.15
C LEU A 614 -28.61 4.99 -14.98
N SER A 615 -27.54 5.78 -14.82
CA SER A 615 -27.48 6.87 -13.83
C SER A 615 -28.41 8.05 -14.17
N GLN A 616 -28.68 8.29 -15.46
CA GLN A 616 -29.61 9.33 -15.92
C GLN A 616 -31.08 8.93 -15.79
N CYS A 617 -31.41 7.64 -15.84
CA CYS A 617 -32.76 7.14 -15.56
C CYS A 617 -33.15 7.31 -14.08
N ILE A 618 -32.18 7.15 -13.16
CA ILE A 618 -32.42 7.25 -11.70
C ILE A 618 -32.38 8.70 -11.22
N PHE A 619 -31.45 9.52 -11.74
CA PHE A 619 -31.21 10.88 -11.24
C PHE A 619 -31.53 11.97 -12.26
N GLU A 620 -32.04 13.09 -11.76
CA GLU A 620 -32.06 14.40 -12.42
C GLU A 620 -31.29 15.45 -11.62
N TRP A 621 -31.07 16.62 -12.21
CA TRP A 621 -30.50 17.78 -11.50
C TRP A 621 -31.60 18.54 -10.77
N SER A 622 -31.27 19.15 -9.64
CA SER A 622 -32.16 20.12 -8.99
C SER A 622 -32.52 21.24 -9.97
N THR A 623 -33.82 21.49 -10.15
CA THR A 623 -34.35 22.56 -11.00
C THR A 623 -33.85 23.92 -10.54
N GLU A 624 -34.01 24.20 -9.25
CA GLU A 624 -33.49 25.38 -8.55
C GLU A 624 -32.00 25.63 -8.85
N ASP A 625 -31.15 24.61 -8.69
CA ASP A 625 -29.70 24.77 -8.87
C ASP A 625 -29.32 24.92 -10.35
N LEU A 626 -30.08 24.28 -11.24
CA LEU A 626 -29.89 24.39 -12.68
C LEU A 626 -30.26 25.79 -13.16
N GLU A 627 -31.37 26.34 -12.66
CA GLU A 627 -31.80 27.71 -12.95
C GLU A 627 -30.81 28.74 -12.40
N ASN A 628 -30.32 28.56 -11.18
CA ASN A 628 -29.27 29.40 -10.60
C ASN A 628 -27.98 29.34 -11.43
N LEU A 629 -27.57 28.16 -11.91
CA LEU A 629 -26.41 27.99 -12.78
C LEU A 629 -26.61 28.62 -14.17
N GLN A 630 -27.82 28.53 -14.73
CA GLN A 630 -28.20 29.19 -15.99
C GLN A 630 -28.14 30.72 -15.83
N ILE A 631 -28.75 31.28 -14.80
CA ILE A 631 -28.75 32.73 -14.52
C ILE A 631 -27.33 33.27 -14.32
N ALA A 632 -26.48 32.54 -13.57
CA ALA A 632 -25.07 32.92 -13.42
C ALA A 632 -24.32 32.89 -14.76
N THR A 633 -24.54 31.84 -15.57
CA THR A 633 -23.86 31.66 -16.86
C THR A 633 -24.37 32.61 -17.94
N SER A 634 -25.65 33.01 -17.90
CA SER A 634 -26.20 33.98 -18.85
C SER A 634 -25.65 35.39 -18.58
N LYS A 635 -25.50 35.78 -17.31
CA LYS A 635 -24.83 37.04 -16.94
C LYS A 635 -23.34 37.05 -17.32
N ASP A 636 -22.60 35.96 -17.11
CA ASP A 636 -21.21 35.85 -17.55
C ASP A 636 -21.05 36.03 -19.08
N LEU A 637 -22.06 35.60 -19.85
CA LEU A 637 -22.09 35.67 -21.31
C LEU A 637 -22.76 36.94 -21.88
N GLY A 638 -23.38 37.77 -21.03
CA GLY A 638 -24.15 38.95 -21.47
C GLY A 638 -25.41 38.62 -22.28
N VAL A 639 -26.01 37.44 -22.08
CA VAL A 639 -27.21 36.97 -22.82
C VAL A 639 -28.37 36.61 -21.88
N GLU A 640 -29.56 36.45 -22.44
CA GLU A 640 -30.74 35.96 -21.70
C GLU A 640 -30.57 34.52 -21.21
N LYS A 641 -31.26 34.17 -20.10
CA LYS A 641 -31.21 32.86 -19.43
C LYS A 641 -31.40 31.69 -20.40
N ASP A 642 -32.39 31.82 -21.26
CA ASP A 642 -32.86 30.74 -22.14
C ASP A 642 -32.13 30.71 -23.49
N HIS A 643 -31.13 31.57 -23.69
CA HIS A 643 -30.35 31.63 -24.92
C HIS A 643 -29.52 30.34 -25.13
N PRO A 644 -29.50 29.72 -26.33
CA PRO A 644 -28.83 28.43 -26.56
C PRO A 644 -27.36 28.37 -26.15
N LEU A 645 -26.64 29.50 -26.20
CA LEU A 645 -25.24 29.59 -25.77
C LEU A 645 -25.05 29.30 -24.27
N VAL A 646 -26.04 29.61 -23.41
CA VAL A 646 -26.00 29.32 -21.97
C VAL A 646 -25.92 27.81 -21.74
N PHE A 647 -26.78 27.05 -22.42
CA PHE A 647 -26.79 25.58 -22.36
C PHE A 647 -25.49 24.97 -22.91
N GLN A 648 -24.92 25.54 -23.97
CA GLN A 648 -23.65 25.08 -24.54
C GLN A 648 -22.44 25.37 -23.63
N ALA A 649 -22.46 26.48 -22.88
CA ALA A 649 -21.40 26.84 -21.94
C ALA A 649 -21.42 26.00 -20.64
N ILE A 650 -22.57 25.45 -20.25
CA ILE A 650 -22.71 24.62 -19.05
C ILE A 650 -22.10 23.22 -19.27
N SER A 651 -20.83 23.08 -18.88
CA SER A 651 -20.13 21.79 -18.94
C SER A 651 -20.65 20.79 -17.88
N LYS A 652 -20.48 19.47 -18.15
CA LYS A 652 -20.75 18.39 -17.18
C LYS A 652 -20.02 18.57 -15.85
N LYS A 653 -18.82 19.18 -15.87
CA LYS A 653 -18.02 19.48 -14.67
C LYS A 653 -18.60 20.65 -13.88
N SER A 654 -19.30 21.57 -14.53
CA SER A 654 -20.06 22.65 -13.90
C SER A 654 -21.29 22.09 -13.19
N LEU A 655 -22.12 21.30 -13.90
CA LEU A 655 -23.30 20.64 -13.34
C LEU A 655 -22.95 19.81 -12.09
N ALA A 656 -21.94 18.95 -12.19
CA ALA A 656 -21.50 18.10 -11.07
C ALA A 656 -20.87 18.84 -9.88
N ARG A 657 -20.66 20.16 -9.98
CA ARG A 657 -20.11 21.01 -8.91
C ARG A 657 -21.15 21.94 -8.30
N HIS A 658 -22.04 22.50 -9.12
CA HIS A 658 -22.97 23.57 -8.73
C HIS A 658 -24.42 23.10 -8.63
N CYS A 659 -24.75 21.87 -9.08
CA CYS A 659 -26.11 21.35 -9.01
C CYS A 659 -26.18 20.05 -8.18
N ARG A 660 -27.10 19.99 -7.22
CA ARG A 660 -27.50 18.77 -6.52
C ARG A 660 -28.18 17.82 -7.52
N ARG A 661 -28.05 16.51 -7.28
CA ARG A 661 -28.84 15.49 -7.97
C ARG A 661 -30.04 15.10 -7.11
N ARG A 662 -31.17 14.78 -7.72
CA ARG A 662 -32.34 14.22 -7.03
C ARG A 662 -32.85 12.99 -7.77
N THR A 663 -33.47 12.05 -7.06
CA THR A 663 -34.13 10.90 -7.68
C THR A 663 -35.45 11.29 -8.35
N ARG A 664 -35.81 10.64 -9.45
CA ARG A 664 -36.91 11.08 -10.33
C ARG A 664 -38.34 10.71 -9.87
N GLY A 665 -38.50 10.06 -8.72
CA GLY A 665 -39.75 9.41 -8.32
C GLY A 665 -39.86 7.99 -8.88
N VAL A 666 -40.73 7.17 -8.27
CA VAL A 666 -40.80 5.72 -8.51
C VAL A 666 -41.21 5.39 -9.95
N GLU A 667 -42.35 5.89 -10.39
CA GLU A 667 -42.93 5.60 -11.71
C GLU A 667 -41.98 6.01 -12.84
N LYS A 668 -41.54 7.27 -12.85
CA LYS A 668 -40.63 7.84 -13.86
C LYS A 668 -39.28 7.10 -13.89
N THR A 669 -38.75 6.68 -12.73
CA THR A 669 -37.52 5.87 -12.69
C THR A 669 -37.77 4.47 -13.24
N ALA A 670 -38.90 3.83 -12.93
CA ALA A 670 -39.25 2.50 -13.42
C ALA A 670 -39.41 2.48 -14.95
N THR A 671 -40.20 3.40 -15.51
CA THR A 671 -40.38 3.54 -16.97
C THR A 671 -39.04 3.73 -17.68
N LEU A 672 -38.23 4.71 -17.26
CA LEU A 672 -36.94 5.01 -17.90
C LEU A 672 -35.91 3.86 -17.78
N LEU A 673 -35.98 3.06 -16.71
CA LEU A 673 -35.12 1.88 -16.55
C LEU A 673 -35.58 0.71 -17.44
N ALA A 674 -36.89 0.45 -17.50
CA ALA A 674 -37.46 -0.59 -18.37
C ALA A 674 -37.19 -0.28 -19.86
N GLU A 675 -37.43 0.97 -20.29
CA GLU A 675 -37.09 1.44 -21.63
C GLU A 675 -35.59 1.28 -21.95
N LEU A 676 -34.71 1.67 -21.01
CA LEU A 676 -33.27 1.52 -21.19
C LEU A 676 -32.87 0.05 -21.37
N ILE A 677 -33.45 -0.84 -20.57
CA ILE A 677 -33.20 -2.29 -20.67
C ILE A 677 -33.68 -2.81 -22.03
N HIS A 678 -34.91 -2.51 -22.44
CA HIS A 678 -35.43 -2.89 -23.77
C HIS A 678 -34.51 -2.41 -24.91
N VAL A 679 -34.06 -1.16 -24.88
CA VAL A 679 -33.16 -0.59 -25.91
C VAL A 679 -31.82 -1.32 -25.96
N PHE A 680 -31.21 -1.62 -24.82
CA PHE A 680 -29.92 -2.34 -24.75
C PHE A 680 -30.03 -3.87 -24.84
N SER A 681 -31.24 -4.43 -24.84
CA SER A 681 -31.50 -5.82 -25.26
C SER A 681 -31.71 -5.94 -26.78
N GLY A 682 -32.00 -4.84 -27.48
CA GLY A 682 -32.11 -4.78 -28.94
C GLY A 682 -30.78 -4.51 -29.66
N ASP A 683 -30.84 -4.15 -30.94
CA ASP A 683 -29.64 -3.91 -31.76
C ASP A 683 -28.76 -2.74 -31.28
N GLN A 684 -29.35 -1.75 -30.60
CA GLN A 684 -28.62 -0.65 -29.96
C GLN A 684 -27.74 -1.12 -28.78
N GLY A 685 -27.96 -2.34 -28.29
CA GLY A 685 -27.13 -3.01 -27.28
C GLY A 685 -25.94 -3.78 -27.83
N LYS A 686 -25.77 -3.88 -29.15
CA LYS A 686 -24.70 -4.64 -29.79
C LYS A 686 -23.51 -3.74 -30.17
N ASP A 687 -22.30 -4.26 -30.09
CA ASP A 687 -21.12 -3.57 -30.60
C ASP A 687 -21.02 -3.66 -32.15
N THR A 688 -19.96 -3.07 -32.72
CA THR A 688 -19.72 -3.07 -34.18
C THR A 688 -19.46 -4.46 -34.77
N LEU A 689 -19.30 -5.49 -33.95
CA LEU A 689 -19.14 -6.89 -34.35
C LEU A 689 -20.40 -7.72 -34.07
N GLY A 690 -21.49 -7.07 -33.61
CA GLY A 690 -22.76 -7.72 -33.28
C GLY A 690 -22.78 -8.38 -31.90
N VAL A 691 -21.74 -8.20 -31.07
CA VAL A 691 -21.68 -8.79 -29.72
C VAL A 691 -22.62 -8.02 -28.79
N PRO A 692 -23.54 -8.68 -28.08
CA PRO A 692 -24.46 -8.00 -27.18
C PRO A 692 -23.78 -7.58 -25.86
N LEU A 693 -24.08 -6.35 -25.41
CA LEU A 693 -23.71 -5.87 -24.09
C LEU A 693 -24.40 -6.68 -22.99
N LEU A 694 -25.71 -6.92 -23.14
CA LEU A 694 -26.55 -7.58 -22.13
C LEU A 694 -26.79 -9.04 -22.49
N ASP A 695 -26.69 -9.91 -21.48
CA ASP A 695 -27.19 -11.27 -21.52
C ASP A 695 -28.73 -11.23 -21.41
N SER A 696 -29.44 -11.61 -22.48
CA SER A 696 -30.88 -11.40 -22.64
C SER A 696 -31.73 -12.09 -21.58
N ASP A 697 -31.41 -13.34 -21.23
CA ASP A 697 -32.21 -14.08 -20.25
C ASP A 697 -31.96 -13.50 -18.84
N LYS A 698 -30.69 -13.27 -18.54
CA LYS A 698 -30.21 -12.81 -17.24
C LYS A 698 -30.62 -11.38 -16.90
N ILE A 699 -30.76 -10.47 -17.88
CA ILE A 699 -31.22 -9.10 -17.59
C ILE A 699 -32.67 -9.07 -17.15
N TRP A 700 -33.55 -9.89 -17.75
CA TRP A 700 -34.97 -9.92 -17.38
C TRP A 700 -35.20 -10.58 -16.02
N GLU A 701 -34.47 -11.66 -15.69
CA GLU A 701 -34.43 -12.22 -14.33
C GLU A 701 -34.02 -11.16 -13.29
N ILE A 702 -32.98 -10.39 -13.59
CA ILE A 702 -32.50 -9.32 -12.70
C ILE A 702 -33.52 -8.20 -12.61
N TRP A 703 -34.14 -7.78 -13.72
CA TRP A 703 -35.15 -6.71 -13.72
C TRP A 703 -36.36 -7.06 -12.84
N GLN A 704 -36.96 -8.24 -13.03
CA GLN A 704 -38.06 -8.74 -12.20
C GLN A 704 -37.71 -8.75 -10.71
N SER A 705 -36.47 -9.08 -10.36
CA SER A 705 -35.98 -9.02 -8.98
C SER A 705 -35.72 -7.61 -8.46
N GLN A 706 -35.45 -6.63 -9.32
CA GLN A 706 -34.98 -5.29 -8.92
C GLN A 706 -36.03 -4.19 -9.02
N GLU A 707 -37.04 -4.32 -9.88
CA GLU A 707 -38.08 -3.32 -10.12
C GLU A 707 -38.78 -2.85 -8.83
N HIS A 708 -39.21 -3.79 -7.98
CA HIS A 708 -39.87 -3.46 -6.71
C HIS A 708 -39.00 -2.64 -5.73
N HIS A 709 -37.67 -2.66 -5.88
CA HIS A 709 -36.75 -1.87 -5.06
C HIS A 709 -36.60 -0.41 -5.53
N ILE A 710 -37.22 0.01 -6.63
CA ILE A 710 -37.11 1.39 -7.13
C ILE A 710 -37.68 2.40 -6.12
N ALA A 711 -38.72 2.01 -5.36
CA ALA A 711 -39.21 2.78 -4.22
C ALA A 711 -38.14 2.94 -3.12
N CYS A 712 -37.28 1.94 -2.92
CA CYS A 712 -36.20 1.97 -1.94
C CYS A 712 -34.99 2.82 -2.39
N LEU A 713 -34.93 3.27 -3.65
CA LEU A 713 -33.86 4.15 -4.14
C LEU A 713 -34.14 5.64 -3.89
N GLN A 714 -35.42 6.02 -3.75
CA GLN A 714 -35.82 7.43 -3.81
C GLN A 714 -35.31 8.21 -2.60
N ASP A 715 -34.90 9.46 -2.82
CA ASP A 715 -34.54 10.40 -1.77
C ASP A 715 -35.71 10.51 -0.76
N PRO A 716 -35.48 10.35 0.55
CA PRO A 716 -36.55 10.44 1.54
C PRO A 716 -36.91 11.89 1.86
N ASP A 717 -38.22 12.14 2.00
CA ASP A 717 -38.77 13.46 2.32
C ASP A 717 -38.20 14.00 3.65
N GLY A 718 -37.86 15.30 3.66
CA GLY A 718 -37.35 16.00 4.84
C GLY A 718 -35.90 15.70 5.23
N VAL A 719 -35.20 14.75 4.59
CA VAL A 719 -33.81 14.40 4.94
C VAL A 719 -32.80 15.16 4.08
N GLN A 720 -31.88 15.90 4.73
CA GLN A 720 -30.84 16.64 4.04
C GLN A 720 -29.70 15.73 3.56
N LEU A 721 -29.76 15.28 2.30
CA LEU A 721 -28.74 14.41 1.66
C LEU A 721 -27.48 15.15 1.14
N TYR A 722 -27.46 16.48 1.27
CA TYR A 722 -26.41 17.33 0.70
C TYR A 722 -25.84 18.27 1.76
N THR A 723 -24.54 18.15 2.03
CA THR A 723 -23.83 19.10 2.89
C THR A 723 -23.20 20.18 2.03
N GLN A 724 -23.40 21.44 2.38
CA GLN A 724 -22.69 22.57 1.79
C GLN A 724 -21.20 22.47 2.18
N THR A 725 -20.32 22.30 1.19
CA THR A 725 -18.86 22.19 1.37
C THR A 725 -18.12 23.49 1.14
N GLY A 726 -18.84 24.55 0.77
CA GLY A 726 -18.34 25.89 0.60
C GLY A 726 -19.24 26.72 -0.31
N THR A 727 -18.79 27.91 -0.65
CA THR A 727 -19.45 28.81 -1.59
C THR A 727 -18.46 29.23 -2.67
N VAL A 728 -18.89 29.20 -3.93
CA VAL A 728 -18.12 29.72 -5.07
C VAL A 728 -18.89 30.88 -5.67
N VAL A 729 -18.26 32.05 -5.64
CA VAL A 729 -18.76 33.22 -6.36
C VAL A 729 -18.46 33.04 -7.84
N LYS A 730 -19.48 33.15 -8.70
CA LYS A 730 -19.35 33.20 -10.16
C LYS A 730 -20.05 34.49 -10.62
N GLY A 731 -19.27 35.45 -11.10
CA GLY A 731 -19.76 36.81 -11.33
C GLY A 731 -20.18 37.48 -10.01
N LEU A 732 -21.43 37.94 -9.93
CA LEU A 732 -22.03 38.54 -8.72
C LEU A 732 -22.90 37.55 -7.90
N PHE A 733 -22.92 36.27 -8.24
CA PHE A 733 -23.74 35.27 -7.55
C PHE A 733 -22.92 34.28 -6.73
N VAL A 734 -23.39 34.02 -5.51
CA VAL A 734 -22.89 32.96 -4.64
C VAL A 734 -23.56 31.66 -5.04
N THR A 735 -22.80 30.69 -5.55
CA THR A 735 -23.28 29.32 -5.76
C THR A 735 -22.78 28.41 -4.64
N GLU A 736 -23.66 27.59 -4.09
CA GLU A 736 -23.31 26.66 -3.03
C GLU A 736 -22.61 25.42 -3.61
N LEU A 737 -21.41 25.11 -3.11
CA LEU A 737 -20.81 23.80 -3.35
C LEU A 737 -21.52 22.80 -2.45
N SER A 738 -22.06 21.73 -3.02
CA SER A 738 -22.65 20.64 -2.23
C SER A 738 -21.91 19.32 -2.47
N SER A 739 -21.71 18.55 -1.40
CA SER A 739 -21.28 17.15 -1.53
C SER A 739 -22.46 16.22 -1.22
N ASN A 740 -22.70 15.27 -2.12
CA ASN A 740 -23.65 14.20 -1.91
C ASN A 740 -23.12 13.22 -0.85
N ILE A 741 -23.87 13.05 0.24
CA ILE A 741 -23.56 12.17 1.37
C ILE A 741 -23.46 10.68 0.95
N VAL A 742 -24.22 10.29 -0.07
CA VAL A 742 -24.49 8.91 -0.50
C VAL A 742 -23.48 8.40 -1.53
N GLY A 743 -22.80 9.31 -2.23
CA GLY A 743 -22.07 9.03 -3.48
C GLY A 743 -20.74 8.26 -3.37
N VAL A 744 -20.31 7.85 -2.17
CA VAL A 744 -19.00 7.19 -1.98
C VAL A 744 -19.12 5.90 -1.17
N SER A 745 -18.43 4.87 -1.63
CA SER A 745 -18.18 3.63 -0.88
C SER A 745 -17.36 3.93 0.38
N ILE A 746 -17.86 3.55 1.55
CA ILE A 746 -17.10 3.63 2.83
C ILE A 746 -15.79 2.86 2.68
N VAL A 747 -15.85 1.70 2.01
CA VAL A 747 -14.69 0.86 1.74
C VAL A 747 -13.65 1.56 0.87
N ASP A 748 -14.02 2.37 -0.12
CA ASP A 748 -13.02 3.03 -0.98
C ASP A 748 -12.34 4.24 -0.30
N LYS A 749 -13.00 4.90 0.67
CA LYS A 749 -12.37 5.88 1.58
C LYS A 749 -11.44 5.23 2.61
N VAL A 750 -11.80 4.06 3.15
CA VAL A 750 -11.14 3.47 4.34
C VAL A 750 -10.11 2.38 4.01
N VAL A 751 -10.37 1.53 3.01
CA VAL A 751 -9.60 0.29 2.80
C VAL A 751 -8.30 0.51 2.02
N ASN A 752 -8.21 1.57 1.21
CA ASN A 752 -6.99 1.86 0.43
C ASN A 752 -5.80 2.31 1.28
N ASN A 753 -6.02 2.93 2.46
CA ASN A 753 -4.95 3.59 3.22
C ASN A 753 -4.51 2.89 4.53
N CYS A 754 -5.18 1.85 5.04
CA CYS A 754 -4.87 1.29 6.37
C CYS A 754 -4.61 -0.23 6.42
N TYR A 755 -5.22 -1.04 5.56
CA TYR A 755 -5.20 -2.51 5.73
C TYR A 755 -4.03 -3.25 5.08
N HIS A 756 -3.03 -2.53 4.54
CA HIS A 756 -1.89 -3.15 3.87
C HIS A 756 -0.73 -3.59 4.79
N SER A 757 -0.80 -3.35 6.10
CA SER A 757 0.29 -3.72 7.01
C SER A 757 -0.08 -4.31 8.39
N ILE A 758 -1.35 -4.61 8.67
CA ILE A 758 -1.75 -5.25 9.95
C ILE A 758 -1.64 -6.79 9.89
N LEU A 759 -1.37 -7.38 8.72
CA LEU A 759 -1.53 -8.82 8.44
C LEU A 759 -0.32 -9.47 7.74
N ASN A 760 0.90 -9.01 8.03
CA ASN A 760 2.17 -9.69 7.71
C ASN A 760 3.09 -9.69 8.94
#